data_AF-U2Q068-F1
#
_entry.id   AF-U2Q068-F1
#
_cell.length_a   1.000
_cell.length_b   1.000
_cell.length_c   1.000
_cell.angle_alpha   90.00
_cell.angle_beta   90.00
_cell.angle_gamma   90.00
#
_symmetry.space_group_name_H-M   'P 1'
#
loop_
_entity.id
_entity.type
_entity.pdbx_description
1 polymer ?
#
loop_
_entity_poly.entity_id
_entity_poly.type
_entity_poly.pdbx_seq_one_letter_code
_entity_poly.pdbx_strand_id
1 'polypeptide(L)'
;MKIRLSKIVILVFLVANLGMAEYIKKDNAVYYKDEIWQADEKKVNNADFKTFVELNKIYGKDNKNVFYGDGKLENADFKTFKAVGENIGRDKDNFYWYNQKVKINPKDFKLYENKNKIVYFRNNGKIYDLKGLDELNGIEDVDTFEVLDDEYSRDKYNIYYGGVTLSDMDMDTFQIIMQDTYAKDKNKVYYGSRPIREVNPKTVKILSEIYLKDDKSVFTKYGKIKNADLNSFEVLGEMHIYAKDNKNVYLFGEIIKKADPRTFEIISEKDFATYSKDKDKVYISGMEIKGADSKTFEKLEKSTFYSKDKNNLYYQEVKIDEIRGNLENMSAGVLDIIKNGNRIYANGNSLDIENPENFKIIKNDYYSDPNIIYGKNNKNIYVIIGNGQKIRSKVIKDADINSFEIMEIGAYSRDKNNIYFTYSDVVKMKDVDKDSFIIGEHGFSHDKNSVYFYGKKIDGISPKGFKIVDLAVNSGEPVTFALLTDSKNLYKFIYEFDPETYKLKNTKLVTVTNVKVDAPSFEIVKEDTGSYYRDNDSVFYYDMNKNELRKVEGSSSKSFIEMDNFFAKDNKNVYYLGKQIRNISSEGLKFVGPDIFKNKNSVYFWKDETGTGDYEIIPLNFDSASFDIANKDTSNYFKDKNGIYYLDYGKLLNSESKDIQNAFIKLEGVDMPTFKAFGYGYSKDKNRVYCGYKEFKGVDVPSFTVMREDEGVVVKDKNRTYENECE
;
A
#
# COMPACT_ATOMS: atom_id res chain seq x y z
N MET A 1 -9.13 10.91 -15.20
CA MET A 1 -7.73 10.85 -14.74
C MET A 1 -7.75 10.72 -13.23
N LYS A 2 -7.95 9.50 -12.74
CA LYS A 2 -8.13 9.12 -11.34
C LYS A 2 -7.03 8.11 -11.01
N ILE A 3 -6.45 8.21 -9.81
CA ILE A 3 -5.60 7.20 -9.15
C ILE A 3 -4.21 7.02 -9.78
N ARG A 4 -3.24 7.88 -9.45
CA ARG A 4 -1.78 7.55 -9.42
C ARG A 4 -0.97 8.56 -8.58
N LEU A 5 -1.34 8.79 -7.31
CA LEU A 5 -0.45 9.51 -6.37
C LEU A 5 -0.27 8.84 -5.01
N SER A 6 -0.96 7.72 -4.75
CA SER A 6 -0.97 7.08 -3.42
C SER A 6 0.30 6.29 -3.05
N LYS A 7 1.26 6.12 -3.97
CA LYS A 7 2.47 5.29 -3.71
C LYS A 7 3.78 6.06 -3.57
N ILE A 8 3.80 7.37 -3.89
CA ILE A 8 5.03 8.18 -3.85
C ILE A 8 5.20 8.90 -2.50
N VAL A 9 4.11 9.13 -1.77
CA VAL A 9 4.12 9.90 -0.50
C VAL A 9 4.85 9.16 0.64
N ILE A 10 4.94 7.83 0.59
CA ILE A 10 5.61 7.03 1.63
C ILE A 10 7.15 7.06 1.48
N LEU A 11 7.68 7.28 0.27
CA LEU A 11 9.11 7.07 0.00
C LEU A 11 9.98 8.32 0.23
N VAL A 12 9.42 9.54 0.10
CA VAL A 12 10.19 10.79 0.22
C VAL A 12 10.29 11.28 1.68
N PHE A 13 9.40 10.86 2.58
CA PHE A 13 9.46 11.23 4.00
C PHE A 13 10.50 10.44 4.82
N LEU A 14 11.06 9.36 4.28
CA LEU A 14 12.02 8.50 5.00
C LEU A 14 13.48 8.94 4.87
N VAL A 15 13.82 9.83 3.95
CA VAL A 15 15.24 10.12 3.64
C VAL A 15 15.73 11.46 4.21
N ALA A 16 14.83 12.39 4.56
CA ALA A 16 15.23 13.77 4.90
C ALA A 16 15.17 14.17 6.39
N ASN A 17 14.69 13.32 7.32
CA ASN A 17 14.58 13.69 8.75
C ASN A 17 15.05 12.59 9.72
N LEU A 18 16.13 11.87 9.39
CA LEU A 18 16.73 10.83 10.27
C LEU A 18 17.55 11.38 11.46
N GLY A 19 17.37 12.67 11.79
CA GLY A 19 18.17 13.38 12.78
C GLY A 19 17.74 13.24 14.24
N MET A 20 16.56 12.68 14.58
CA MET A 20 15.95 12.92 15.90
C MET A 20 15.21 11.72 16.52
N ALA A 21 15.87 10.56 16.65
CA ALA A 21 15.43 9.47 17.53
C ALA A 21 16.56 9.10 18.50
N GLU A 22 16.26 8.98 19.79
CA GLU A 22 17.28 8.75 20.83
C GLU A 22 16.75 7.97 22.05
N TYR A 23 17.68 7.25 22.72
CA TYR A 23 17.45 6.65 24.02
C TYR A 23 17.87 7.60 25.14
N ILE A 24 16.94 7.89 26.06
CA ILE A 24 17.15 8.85 27.16
C ILE A 24 17.18 8.09 28.49
N LYS A 25 18.25 8.25 29.25
CA LYS A 25 18.38 7.70 30.62
C LYS A 25 18.04 8.78 31.65
N LYS A 26 16.90 8.64 32.34
CA LYS A 26 16.50 9.52 33.46
C LYS A 26 15.65 8.77 34.48
N ASP A 27 15.59 9.28 35.71
CA ASP A 27 14.73 8.75 36.77
C ASP A 27 14.86 7.23 37.00
N ASN A 28 16.10 6.70 36.90
CA ASN A 28 16.41 5.28 37.04
C ASN A 28 15.65 4.36 36.06
N ALA A 29 15.27 4.91 34.90
CA ALA A 29 14.61 4.21 33.80
C ALA A 29 15.18 4.66 32.44
N VAL A 30 14.90 3.86 31.41
CA VAL A 30 15.26 4.18 30.02
C VAL A 30 13.99 4.57 29.28
N TYR A 31 14.06 5.64 28.51
CA TYR A 31 13.00 6.13 27.65
C TYR A 31 13.48 6.15 26.21
N TYR A 32 12.56 6.06 25.26
CA TYR A 32 12.79 6.18 23.84
C TYR A 32 11.91 7.30 23.29
N LYS A 33 12.51 8.18 22.50
CA LYS A 33 11.83 9.30 21.86
C LYS A 33 11.94 9.15 20.35
N ASP A 34 10.79 9.14 19.68
CA ASP A 34 10.67 9.07 18.23
C ASP A 34 10.04 10.38 17.71
N GLU A 35 10.86 11.30 17.19
CA GLU A 35 10.37 12.58 16.70
C GLU A 35 9.77 12.52 15.28
N ILE A 36 9.81 11.37 14.60
CA ILE A 36 9.15 11.17 13.29
C ILE A 36 7.63 11.35 13.42
N TRP A 37 7.09 11.05 14.60
CA TRP A 37 5.65 11.11 14.89
C TRP A 37 5.27 12.23 15.86
N GLN A 38 6.20 13.13 16.23
CA GLN A 38 6.01 14.09 17.33
C GLN A 38 5.43 13.43 18.60
N ALA A 39 5.84 12.19 18.89
CA ALA A 39 5.32 11.41 20.01
C ALA A 39 6.01 11.81 21.33
N ASP A 40 5.24 11.76 22.42
CA ASP A 40 5.78 11.87 23.78
C ASP A 40 6.82 10.77 24.05
N GLU A 41 7.77 11.06 24.95
CA GLU A 41 8.77 10.08 25.39
C GLU A 41 8.12 8.82 25.98
N LYS A 42 8.46 7.65 25.43
CA LYS A 42 7.92 6.37 25.90
C LYS A 42 8.92 5.64 26.77
N LYS A 43 8.46 5.06 27.87
CA LYS A 43 9.31 4.22 28.73
C LYS A 43 9.64 2.91 28.04
N VAL A 44 10.92 2.55 27.96
CA VAL A 44 11.37 1.24 27.46
C VAL A 44 11.09 0.19 28.52
N ASN A 45 10.02 -0.57 28.34
CA ASN A 45 9.56 -1.50 29.36
C ASN A 45 10.54 -2.68 29.53
N ASN A 46 10.84 -3.03 30.78
CA ASN A 46 11.75 -4.11 31.19
C ASN A 46 13.24 -3.90 30.86
N ALA A 47 13.66 -2.71 30.44
CA ALA A 47 15.07 -2.36 30.30
C ALA A 47 15.75 -2.22 31.67
N ASP A 48 16.88 -2.91 31.85
CA ASP A 48 17.73 -2.72 33.04
C ASP A 48 18.55 -1.43 32.90
N PHE A 49 18.16 -0.38 33.62
CA PHE A 49 18.78 0.94 33.57
C PHE A 49 20.31 0.92 33.75
N LYS A 50 20.83 0.07 34.65
CA LYS A 50 22.25 0.03 35.00
C LYS A 50 23.09 -0.59 33.90
N THR A 51 22.55 -1.58 33.21
CA THR A 51 23.28 -2.37 32.20
C THR A 51 22.88 -2.04 30.76
N PHE A 52 21.91 -1.13 30.57
CA PHE A 52 21.48 -0.68 29.25
C PHE A 52 22.61 0.01 28.50
N VAL A 53 22.80 -0.36 27.25
CA VAL A 53 23.75 0.20 26.30
C VAL A 53 23.00 0.48 25.02
N GLU A 54 23.06 1.73 24.58
CA GLU A 54 22.61 2.12 23.24
C GLU A 54 23.56 1.54 22.19
N LEU A 55 23.02 0.86 21.19
CA LEU A 55 23.81 0.30 20.07
C LEU A 55 23.78 1.22 18.86
N ASN A 56 22.62 1.77 18.55
CA ASN A 56 22.39 2.83 17.59
C ASN A 56 21.07 3.56 17.94
N LYS A 57 20.61 4.44 17.04
CA LYS A 57 19.40 5.25 17.25
C LYS A 57 18.11 4.46 17.51
N ILE A 58 18.02 3.20 17.12
CA ILE A 58 16.78 2.40 17.22
C ILE A 58 16.94 1.12 18.04
N TYR A 59 18.17 0.66 18.27
CA TYR A 59 18.47 -0.56 19.01
C TYR A 59 19.24 -0.25 20.29
N GLY A 60 18.76 -0.81 21.39
CA GLY A 60 19.46 -0.87 22.67
C GLY A 60 19.61 -2.30 23.15
N LYS A 61 20.48 -2.54 24.12
CA LYS A 61 20.54 -3.83 24.82
C LYS A 61 20.88 -3.66 26.28
N ASP A 62 20.50 -4.63 27.09
CA ASP A 62 20.97 -4.77 28.47
C ASP A 62 21.64 -6.14 28.67
N ASN A 63 21.87 -6.55 29.91
CA ASN A 63 22.50 -7.83 30.23
C ASN A 63 21.61 -9.07 30.01
N LYS A 64 20.39 -8.90 29.50
CA LYS A 64 19.39 -9.97 29.30
C LYS A 64 18.64 -9.87 27.96
N ASN A 65 18.42 -8.66 27.45
CA ASN A 65 17.50 -8.39 26.35
C ASN A 65 18.12 -7.43 25.31
N VAL A 66 17.54 -7.46 24.12
CA VAL A 66 17.73 -6.46 23.06
C VAL A 66 16.40 -5.74 22.87
N PHE A 67 16.45 -4.46 22.57
CA PHE A 67 15.30 -3.57 22.40
C PHE A 67 15.32 -2.94 21.02
N TYR A 68 14.13 -2.73 20.47
CA TYR A 68 13.88 -1.93 19.27
C TYR A 68 12.86 -0.84 19.64
N GLY A 69 13.27 0.42 19.58
CA GLY A 69 12.49 1.53 20.12
C GLY A 69 12.18 1.34 21.62
N ASP A 70 10.92 1.48 21.99
CA ASP A 70 10.42 1.26 23.37
C ASP A 70 10.07 -0.21 23.69
N GLY A 71 10.16 -1.10 22.70
CA GLY A 71 9.80 -2.51 22.81
C GLY A 71 10.99 -3.46 22.93
N LYS A 72 10.75 -4.64 23.53
CA LYS A 72 11.70 -5.75 23.52
C LYS A 72 11.70 -6.43 22.14
N LEU A 73 12.89 -6.74 21.63
CA LEU A 73 13.07 -7.52 20.41
C LEU A 73 13.02 -9.03 20.75
N GLU A 74 11.94 -9.69 20.38
CA GLU A 74 11.69 -11.07 20.81
C GLU A 74 12.69 -12.09 20.27
N ASN A 75 13.16 -12.97 21.16
CA ASN A 75 14.11 -14.05 20.87
C ASN A 75 15.45 -13.61 20.24
N ALA A 76 15.87 -12.37 20.44
CA ALA A 76 17.20 -11.90 20.07
C ALA A 76 18.27 -12.35 21.07
N ASP A 77 19.40 -12.84 20.57
CA ASP A 77 20.54 -13.23 21.42
C ASP A 77 21.34 -11.98 21.82
N PHE A 78 21.07 -11.46 23.03
CA PHE A 78 21.69 -10.22 23.53
C PHE A 78 23.23 -10.27 23.58
N LYS A 79 23.83 -11.46 23.73
CA LYS A 79 25.29 -11.62 23.85
C LYS A 79 25.96 -11.39 22.50
N THR A 80 25.34 -11.89 21.43
CA THR A 80 25.89 -11.85 20.07
C THR A 80 25.29 -10.73 19.22
N PHE A 81 24.22 -10.09 19.69
CA PHE A 81 23.56 -9.02 18.95
C PHE A 81 24.47 -7.81 18.70
N LYS A 82 24.45 -7.35 17.45
CA LYS A 82 25.14 -6.15 16.96
C LYS A 82 24.19 -5.38 16.04
N ALA A 83 24.15 -4.06 16.21
CA ALA A 83 23.64 -3.17 15.18
C ALA A 83 24.72 -3.06 14.09
N VAL A 84 24.37 -3.39 12.85
CA VAL A 84 25.29 -3.43 11.69
C VAL A 84 24.90 -2.43 10.60
N GLY A 85 23.80 -1.72 10.78
CA GLY A 85 23.35 -0.58 9.97
C GLY A 85 22.40 0.28 10.78
N GLU A 86 21.89 1.37 10.18
CA GLU A 86 20.96 2.27 10.88
C GLU A 86 19.68 1.55 11.32
N ASN A 87 19.12 0.72 10.45
CA ASN A 87 17.89 -0.04 10.65
C ASN A 87 18.09 -1.56 10.72
N ILE A 88 19.34 -2.00 10.96
CA ILE A 88 19.74 -3.40 10.77
C ILE A 88 20.47 -3.94 12.01
N GLY A 89 19.89 -5.00 12.57
CA GLY A 89 20.46 -5.79 13.66
C GLY A 89 20.85 -7.19 13.21
N ARG A 90 21.79 -7.82 13.90
CA ARG A 90 22.16 -9.21 13.67
C ARG A 90 22.62 -9.87 14.94
N ASP A 91 22.21 -11.12 15.14
CA ASP A 91 22.80 -12.02 16.12
C ASP A 91 23.39 -13.28 15.44
N LYS A 92 23.78 -14.28 16.23
CA LYS A 92 24.40 -15.51 15.71
C LYS A 92 23.48 -16.34 14.78
N ASP A 93 22.17 -16.26 14.95
CA ASP A 93 21.19 -17.09 14.24
C ASP A 93 20.26 -16.28 13.30
N ASN A 94 20.16 -14.97 13.52
CA ASN A 94 19.12 -14.14 12.90
C ASN A 94 19.66 -12.78 12.42
N PHE A 95 19.05 -12.34 11.33
CA PHE A 95 19.13 -10.99 10.78
C PHE A 95 17.84 -10.25 11.13
N TYR A 96 17.96 -8.97 11.46
CA TYR A 96 16.84 -8.12 11.86
C TYR A 96 16.82 -6.86 11.01
N TRP A 97 15.65 -6.55 10.47
CA TRP A 97 15.36 -5.28 9.82
C TRP A 97 14.23 -4.62 10.60
N TYR A 98 14.53 -3.52 11.28
CA TYR A 98 13.68 -2.98 12.35
C TYR A 98 13.31 -4.07 13.38
N ASN A 99 12.03 -4.39 13.55
CA ASN A 99 11.56 -5.48 14.42
C ASN A 99 11.33 -6.82 13.68
N GLN A 100 11.46 -6.85 12.35
CA GLN A 100 11.27 -8.04 11.55
C GLN A 100 12.51 -8.92 11.58
N LYS A 101 12.32 -10.25 11.58
CA LYS A 101 13.38 -11.24 11.79
C LYS A 101 13.46 -12.25 10.65
N VAL A 102 14.67 -12.49 10.16
CA VAL A 102 15.00 -13.54 9.17
C VAL A 102 16.04 -14.48 9.76
N LYS A 103 15.79 -15.80 9.69
CA LYS A 103 16.77 -16.79 10.13
C LYS A 103 17.92 -16.89 9.12
N ILE A 104 19.15 -16.78 9.61
CA ILE A 104 20.36 -16.81 8.80
C ILE A 104 20.78 -18.26 8.51
N ASN A 105 21.14 -18.54 7.26
CA ASN A 105 21.94 -19.70 6.91
C ASN A 105 23.43 -19.30 6.89
N PRO A 106 24.22 -19.67 7.90
CA PRO A 106 25.60 -19.19 8.03
C PRO A 106 26.53 -19.66 6.91
N LYS A 107 26.15 -20.67 6.11
CA LYS A 107 26.95 -21.14 4.97
C LYS A 107 26.80 -20.30 3.72
N ASP A 108 25.73 -19.52 3.62
CA ASP A 108 25.34 -18.80 2.39
C ASP A 108 25.13 -17.30 2.62
N PHE A 109 24.89 -16.90 3.87
CA PHE A 109 24.55 -15.53 4.20
C PHE A 109 25.67 -14.54 3.89
N LYS A 110 25.32 -13.51 3.12
CA LYS A 110 26.24 -12.43 2.70
C LYS A 110 25.49 -11.11 2.64
N LEU A 111 26.12 -10.04 3.11
CA LEU A 111 25.60 -8.69 2.98
C LEU A 111 26.22 -8.02 1.76
N TYR A 112 25.44 -7.20 1.07
CA TYR A 112 25.91 -6.37 -0.03
C TYR A 112 25.74 -4.90 0.32
N GLU A 113 26.80 -4.13 0.10
CA GLU A 113 26.93 -2.76 0.55
C GLU A 113 27.33 -1.85 -0.61
N ASN A 114 26.80 -0.63 -0.61
CA ASN A 114 27.26 0.48 -1.44
C ASN A 114 27.63 1.64 -0.50
N LYS A 115 28.85 2.18 -0.62
CA LYS A 115 29.34 3.31 0.20
C LYS A 115 29.03 3.18 1.72
N ASN A 116 29.22 1.98 2.28
CA ASN A 116 28.94 1.60 3.70
C ASN A 116 27.46 1.51 4.10
N LYS A 117 26.53 1.55 3.14
CA LYS A 117 25.11 1.27 3.34
C LYS A 117 24.81 -0.14 2.84
N ILE A 118 24.26 -0.99 3.72
CA ILE A 118 23.77 -2.31 3.31
C ILE A 118 22.49 -2.10 2.50
N VAL A 119 22.42 -2.69 1.31
CA VAL A 119 21.30 -2.54 0.36
C VAL A 119 20.61 -3.86 0.05
N TYR A 120 21.36 -4.97 0.04
CA TYR A 120 20.83 -6.32 -0.18
C TYR A 120 21.49 -7.32 0.76
N PHE A 121 20.85 -8.48 0.94
CA PHE A 121 21.49 -9.65 1.54
C PHE A 121 21.17 -10.93 0.76
N ARG A 122 22.13 -11.85 0.75
CA ARG A 122 21.95 -13.23 0.29
C ARG A 122 21.58 -14.12 1.45
N ASN A 123 20.64 -15.04 1.24
CA ASN A 123 20.34 -16.11 2.18
C ASN A 123 19.64 -17.27 1.45
N ASN A 124 20.08 -18.51 1.70
CA ASN A 124 19.53 -19.72 1.06
C ASN A 124 19.49 -19.67 -0.49
N GLY A 125 20.55 -19.15 -1.10
CA GLY A 125 20.71 -19.09 -2.55
C GLY A 125 19.83 -18.03 -3.23
N LYS A 126 19.34 -17.05 -2.48
CA LYS A 126 18.46 -15.98 -2.95
C LYS A 126 18.96 -14.63 -2.48
N ILE A 127 18.64 -13.56 -3.22
CA ILE A 127 18.94 -12.17 -2.87
C ILE A 127 17.66 -11.48 -2.39
N TYR A 128 17.77 -10.66 -1.35
CA TYR A 128 16.67 -9.93 -0.74
C TYR A 128 17.00 -8.46 -0.62
N ASP A 129 16.01 -7.60 -0.82
CA ASP A 129 16.11 -6.18 -0.50
C ASP A 129 15.88 -5.90 0.99
N LEU A 130 16.21 -4.67 1.36
CA LEU A 130 15.95 -4.12 2.69
C LEU A 130 14.81 -3.09 2.66
N LYS A 131 13.98 -3.10 1.62
CA LYS A 131 12.82 -2.22 1.43
C LYS A 131 11.50 -3.00 1.56
N GLY A 132 11.50 -4.02 2.41
CA GLY A 132 10.37 -4.94 2.57
C GLY A 132 10.77 -6.35 2.97
N LEU A 133 12.07 -6.68 2.92
CA LEU A 133 12.58 -8.05 3.00
C LEU A 133 12.11 -8.92 1.84
N ASP A 134 11.88 -8.29 0.69
CA ASP A 134 11.37 -8.95 -0.50
C ASP A 134 12.50 -9.65 -1.26
N GLU A 135 12.22 -10.85 -1.77
CA GLU A 135 13.13 -11.60 -2.63
C GLU A 135 13.24 -10.93 -4.00
N LEU A 136 14.46 -10.66 -4.45
CA LEU A 136 14.72 -10.23 -5.82
C LEU A 136 14.58 -11.45 -6.74
N ASN A 137 13.45 -11.51 -7.45
CA ASN A 137 13.20 -12.55 -8.44
C ASN A 137 13.95 -12.24 -9.75
N GLY A 138 14.44 -13.27 -10.43
CA GLY A 138 15.07 -13.13 -11.75
C GLY A 138 16.58 -12.90 -11.75
N ILE A 139 17.24 -12.97 -10.59
CA ILE A 139 18.71 -13.06 -10.51
C ILE A 139 19.15 -14.39 -11.14
N GLU A 140 20.02 -14.32 -12.15
CA GLU A 140 20.41 -15.49 -12.95
C GLU A 140 21.61 -16.21 -12.32
N ASP A 141 22.56 -15.45 -11.78
CA ASP A 141 23.76 -15.94 -11.14
C ASP A 141 24.03 -15.24 -9.80
N VAL A 142 23.47 -15.82 -8.74
CA VAL A 142 23.57 -15.33 -7.36
C VAL A 142 25.02 -15.35 -6.82
N ASP A 143 25.90 -16.19 -7.39
CA ASP A 143 27.30 -16.30 -6.96
C ASP A 143 28.16 -15.14 -7.47
N THR A 144 27.81 -14.59 -8.64
CA THR A 144 28.49 -13.44 -9.23
C THR A 144 27.79 -12.10 -8.97
N PHE A 145 26.71 -12.11 -8.18
CA PHE A 145 25.95 -10.90 -7.84
C PHE A 145 26.84 -9.86 -7.15
N GLU A 146 26.76 -8.63 -7.65
CA GLU A 146 27.45 -7.46 -7.12
C GLU A 146 26.57 -6.21 -7.21
N VAL A 147 26.84 -5.27 -6.30
CA VAL A 147 26.13 -4.00 -6.22
C VAL A 147 26.97 -2.93 -6.93
N LEU A 148 26.33 -2.21 -7.85
CA LEU A 148 26.93 -1.11 -8.60
C LEU A 148 26.58 0.25 -7.98
N ASP A 149 25.37 0.35 -7.41
CA ASP A 149 24.83 1.53 -6.70
C ASP A 149 23.63 1.11 -5.82
N ASP A 150 22.96 2.02 -5.09
CA ASP A 150 21.91 1.59 -4.14
C ASP A 150 20.75 0.86 -4.83
N GLU A 151 20.39 1.28 -6.05
CA GLU A 151 19.35 0.62 -6.84
C GLU A 151 19.90 -0.30 -7.94
N TYR A 152 21.14 -0.09 -8.39
CA TYR A 152 21.73 -0.86 -9.50
C TYR A 152 22.61 -2.00 -8.99
N SER A 153 22.38 -3.20 -9.51
CA SER A 153 23.21 -4.38 -9.26
C SER A 153 23.42 -5.15 -10.55
N ARG A 154 24.38 -6.08 -10.58
CA ARG A 154 24.58 -6.97 -11.73
C ARG A 154 24.99 -8.36 -11.27
N ASP A 155 24.81 -9.32 -12.16
CA ASP A 155 25.50 -10.59 -12.12
C ASP A 155 26.33 -10.75 -13.40
N LYS A 156 26.86 -11.96 -13.62
CA LYS A 156 27.64 -12.27 -14.82
C LYS A 156 26.89 -12.06 -16.14
N TYR A 157 25.56 -12.11 -16.14
CA TYR A 157 24.72 -12.12 -17.34
C TYR A 157 23.88 -10.85 -17.52
N ASN A 158 23.50 -10.18 -16.42
CA ASN A 158 22.48 -9.13 -16.42
C ASN A 158 22.80 -7.98 -15.46
N ILE A 159 22.17 -6.82 -15.72
CA ILE A 159 22.09 -5.69 -14.77
C ILE A 159 20.64 -5.55 -14.31
N TYR A 160 20.47 -5.17 -13.06
CA TYR A 160 19.20 -5.03 -12.37
C TYR A 160 19.07 -3.62 -11.80
N TYR A 161 17.84 -3.11 -11.78
CA TYR A 161 17.46 -1.90 -11.04
C TYR A 161 16.30 -2.24 -10.10
N GLY A 162 16.52 -2.17 -8.79
CA GLY A 162 15.52 -2.56 -7.78
C GLY A 162 15.01 -3.99 -7.96
N GLY A 163 15.88 -4.92 -8.39
CA GLY A 163 15.52 -6.30 -8.71
C GLY A 163 14.97 -6.54 -10.12
N VAL A 164 14.68 -5.48 -10.89
CA VAL A 164 14.17 -5.60 -12.26
C VAL A 164 15.31 -5.67 -13.26
N THR A 165 15.39 -6.73 -14.05
CA THR A 165 16.39 -6.89 -15.12
C THR A 165 16.26 -5.81 -16.20
N LEU A 166 17.35 -5.15 -16.53
CA LEU A 166 17.45 -4.30 -17.71
C LEU A 166 17.56 -5.19 -18.96
N SER A 167 17.12 -4.69 -20.12
CA SER A 167 17.03 -5.50 -21.35
C SER A 167 17.74 -4.86 -22.53
N ASP A 168 18.30 -5.74 -23.39
CA ASP A 168 19.16 -5.44 -24.53
C ASP A 168 20.04 -4.22 -24.27
N MET A 169 20.74 -4.32 -23.14
CA MET A 169 21.80 -3.40 -22.79
C MET A 169 23.13 -3.98 -23.24
N ASP A 170 24.08 -3.10 -23.48
CA ASP A 170 25.46 -3.48 -23.67
C ASP A 170 26.19 -3.47 -22.32
N MET A 171 26.40 -4.67 -21.77
CA MET A 171 27.04 -4.87 -20.46
C MET A 171 28.42 -4.21 -20.35
N ASP A 172 29.19 -4.26 -21.44
CA ASP A 172 30.58 -3.78 -21.47
C ASP A 172 30.68 -2.25 -21.40
N THR A 173 29.67 -1.55 -21.90
CA THR A 173 29.62 -0.08 -21.94
C THR A 173 28.64 0.52 -20.95
N PHE A 174 28.01 -0.30 -20.10
CA PHE A 174 27.08 0.18 -19.10
C PHE A 174 27.77 1.08 -18.07
N GLN A 175 27.16 2.23 -17.83
CA GLN A 175 27.66 3.24 -16.93
C GLN A 175 26.51 3.94 -16.23
N ILE A 176 26.60 4.02 -14.89
CA ILE A 176 25.74 4.88 -14.09
C ILE A 176 26.21 6.33 -14.28
N ILE A 177 25.32 7.18 -14.79
CA ILE A 177 25.61 8.59 -15.13
C ILE A 177 24.93 9.57 -14.17
N MET A 178 24.01 9.08 -13.34
CA MET A 178 23.49 9.78 -12.17
C MET A 178 23.08 8.73 -11.14
N GLN A 179 23.57 8.91 -9.91
CA GLN A 179 23.34 7.97 -8.82
C GLN A 179 21.83 7.67 -8.64
N ASP A 180 21.51 6.40 -8.44
CA ASP A 180 20.15 5.86 -8.18
C ASP A 180 19.10 6.15 -9.26
N THR A 181 19.49 6.81 -10.36
CA THR A 181 18.52 7.46 -11.26
C THR A 181 18.80 7.15 -12.72
N TYR A 182 19.95 7.57 -13.26
CA TYR A 182 20.24 7.43 -14.69
C TYR A 182 21.47 6.56 -14.95
N ALA A 183 21.33 5.68 -15.93
CA ALA A 183 22.42 4.92 -16.51
C ALA A 183 22.40 5.03 -18.04
N LYS A 184 23.48 4.62 -18.69
CA LYS A 184 23.54 4.50 -20.15
C LYS A 184 24.43 3.34 -20.55
N ASP A 185 24.27 2.91 -21.78
CA ASP A 185 25.26 2.11 -22.50
C ASP A 185 25.57 2.79 -23.85
N LYS A 186 26.27 2.11 -24.76
CA LYS A 186 26.60 2.67 -26.08
C LYS A 186 25.38 2.93 -26.99
N ASN A 187 24.23 2.32 -26.69
CA ASN A 187 23.01 2.31 -27.51
C ASN A 187 21.86 3.13 -26.90
N LYS A 188 21.73 3.18 -25.57
CA LYS A 188 20.54 3.67 -24.85
C LYS A 188 20.92 4.46 -23.59
N VAL A 189 19.98 5.31 -23.17
CA VAL A 189 19.97 5.97 -21.86
C VAL A 189 18.76 5.47 -21.08
N TYR A 190 18.93 5.22 -19.79
CA TYR A 190 17.95 4.62 -18.90
C TYR A 190 17.61 5.54 -17.73
N TYR A 191 16.33 5.61 -17.37
CA TYR A 191 15.86 6.08 -16.07
C TYR A 191 15.40 4.86 -15.27
N GLY A 192 16.16 4.51 -14.23
CA GLY A 192 16.07 3.21 -13.59
C GLY A 192 16.24 2.06 -14.59
N SER A 193 15.31 1.12 -14.61
CA SER A 193 15.28 0.03 -15.61
C SER A 193 14.74 0.46 -16.98
N ARG A 194 14.16 1.66 -17.12
CA ARG A 194 13.38 2.04 -18.32
C ARG A 194 14.24 2.82 -19.33
N PRO A 195 14.36 2.37 -20.59
CA PRO A 195 15.04 3.15 -21.62
C PRO A 195 14.23 4.39 -22.02
N ILE A 196 14.92 5.51 -22.24
CA ILE A 196 14.34 6.75 -22.74
C ILE A 196 14.52 6.78 -24.26
N ARG A 197 13.40 6.72 -24.99
CA ARG A 197 13.40 6.69 -26.46
C ARG A 197 14.03 7.95 -27.05
N GLU A 198 14.74 7.80 -28.17
CA GLU A 198 15.37 8.86 -28.98
C GLU A 198 16.57 9.62 -28.38
N VAL A 199 16.97 9.36 -27.12
CA VAL A 199 18.14 10.03 -26.54
C VAL A 199 19.43 9.48 -27.14
N ASN A 200 20.32 10.35 -27.61
CA ASN A 200 21.66 9.95 -28.05
C ASN A 200 22.60 9.72 -26.85
N PRO A 201 23.00 8.47 -26.53
CA PRO A 201 23.83 8.18 -25.36
C PRO A 201 25.26 8.74 -25.44
N LYS A 202 25.74 9.09 -26.64
CA LYS A 202 27.08 9.63 -26.85
C LYS A 202 27.18 11.09 -26.43
N THR A 203 26.10 11.85 -26.55
CA THR A 203 26.05 13.30 -26.34
C THR A 203 25.17 13.70 -25.17
N VAL A 204 24.54 12.72 -24.48
CA VAL A 204 23.66 12.95 -23.33
C VAL A 204 24.35 13.72 -22.21
N LYS A 205 23.62 14.69 -21.66
CA LYS A 205 23.96 15.46 -20.47
C LYS A 205 22.75 15.48 -19.55
N ILE A 206 22.94 15.01 -18.33
CA ILE A 206 21.92 15.10 -17.27
C ILE A 206 21.92 16.54 -16.75
N LEU A 207 20.74 17.17 -16.73
CA LEU A 207 20.56 18.54 -16.23
C LEU A 207 19.99 18.52 -14.80
N SER A 208 19.14 17.54 -14.50
CA SER A 208 18.60 17.25 -13.16
C SER A 208 18.04 15.82 -13.10
N GLU A 209 17.44 15.44 -11.97
CA GLU A 209 16.69 14.18 -11.83
C GLU A 209 15.53 14.06 -12.85
N ILE A 210 15.01 15.20 -13.31
CA ILE A 210 13.87 15.26 -14.23
C ILE A 210 14.32 15.47 -15.67
N TYR A 211 15.28 16.36 -15.91
CA TYR A 211 15.62 16.85 -17.25
C TYR A 211 17.00 16.37 -17.71
N LEU A 212 17.09 16.04 -19.00
CA LEU A 212 18.33 15.70 -19.70
C LEU A 212 18.29 16.22 -21.13
N LYS A 213 19.46 16.39 -21.76
CA LYS A 213 19.55 16.80 -23.17
C LYS A 213 20.64 16.05 -23.91
N ASP A 214 20.50 15.98 -25.22
CA ASP A 214 21.56 15.54 -26.12
C ASP A 214 21.93 16.66 -27.11
N ASP A 215 22.62 16.33 -28.20
CA ASP A 215 23.02 17.29 -29.24
C ASP A 215 21.86 17.83 -30.09
N LYS A 216 20.65 17.27 -29.97
CA LYS A 216 19.50 17.57 -30.84
C LYS A 216 18.24 17.96 -30.08
N SER A 217 18.06 17.52 -28.85
CA SER A 217 16.77 17.58 -28.17
C SER A 217 16.91 17.61 -26.65
N VAL A 218 15.84 18.09 -26.01
CA VAL A 218 15.67 18.07 -24.55
C VAL A 218 14.60 17.03 -24.21
N PHE A 219 14.81 16.35 -23.09
CA PHE A 219 13.98 15.25 -22.63
C PHE A 219 13.68 15.43 -21.14
N THR A 220 12.63 14.76 -20.70
CA THR A 220 12.44 14.39 -19.31
C THR A 220 12.71 12.90 -19.13
N LYS A 221 12.73 12.42 -17.89
CA LYS A 221 12.64 10.98 -17.58
C LYS A 221 11.45 10.28 -18.25
N TYR A 222 10.41 11.02 -18.66
CA TYR A 222 9.23 10.47 -19.33
C TYR A 222 9.38 10.38 -20.85
N GLY A 223 10.19 11.25 -21.47
CA GLY A 223 10.43 11.25 -22.91
C GLY A 223 10.82 12.64 -23.45
N LYS A 224 10.83 12.76 -24.78
CA LYS A 224 11.24 13.98 -25.48
C LYS A 224 10.26 15.14 -25.31
N ILE A 225 10.79 16.33 -25.01
CA ILE A 225 10.02 17.58 -24.97
C ILE A 225 9.95 18.14 -26.39
N LYS A 226 8.74 18.23 -26.96
CA LYS A 226 8.55 18.71 -28.32
C LYS A 226 8.81 20.21 -28.43
N ASN A 227 9.56 20.60 -29.46
CA ASN A 227 9.84 21.99 -29.83
C ASN A 227 10.56 22.84 -28.76
N ALA A 228 11.21 22.20 -27.78
CA ALA A 228 12.06 22.90 -26.81
C ALA A 228 13.28 23.53 -27.52
N ASP A 229 13.60 24.77 -27.18
CA ASP A 229 14.79 25.44 -27.69
C ASP A 229 16.03 24.98 -26.90
N LEU A 230 16.81 24.08 -27.49
CA LEU A 230 17.97 23.43 -26.89
C LEU A 230 19.02 24.42 -26.34
N ASN A 231 19.19 25.56 -27.00
CA ASN A 231 20.25 26.52 -26.70
C ASN A 231 19.91 27.41 -25.51
N SER A 232 18.62 27.70 -25.30
CA SER A 232 18.13 28.54 -24.21
C SER A 232 17.51 27.73 -23.06
N PHE A 233 17.51 26.40 -23.14
CA PHE A 233 16.89 25.56 -22.11
C PHE A 233 17.65 25.61 -20.78
N GLU A 234 16.95 25.99 -19.72
CA GLU A 234 17.44 26.19 -18.37
C GLU A 234 16.52 25.47 -17.38
N VAL A 235 17.10 24.66 -16.48
CA VAL A 235 16.36 24.03 -15.38
C VAL A 235 16.33 25.00 -14.19
N LEU A 236 15.17 25.11 -13.54
CA LEU A 236 14.89 26.07 -12.48
C LEU A 236 14.43 25.37 -11.20
N GLY A 237 14.54 26.09 -10.08
CA GLY A 237 14.03 25.65 -8.78
C GLY A 237 14.94 24.65 -8.06
N GLU A 238 14.72 24.50 -6.76
CA GLU A 238 15.41 23.57 -5.88
C GLU A 238 14.98 22.13 -6.17
N MET A 239 13.69 21.92 -6.47
CA MET A 239 13.18 20.58 -6.82
C MET A 239 13.47 20.20 -8.28
N HIS A 240 14.00 21.12 -9.09
CA HIS A 240 14.33 20.92 -10.51
C HIS A 240 13.16 20.41 -11.37
N ILE A 241 11.93 20.71 -10.95
CA ILE A 241 10.69 20.34 -11.64
C ILE A 241 10.31 21.36 -12.71
N TYR A 242 10.75 22.61 -12.55
CA TYR A 242 10.57 23.69 -13.51
C TYR A 242 11.74 23.76 -14.48
N ALA A 243 11.45 24.17 -15.71
CA ALA A 243 12.45 24.58 -16.68
C ALA A 243 11.88 25.68 -17.58
N LYS A 244 12.73 26.40 -18.29
CA LYS A 244 12.29 27.36 -19.31
C LYS A 244 13.22 27.34 -20.52
N ASP A 245 12.70 27.82 -21.63
CA ASP A 245 13.49 28.23 -22.77
C ASP A 245 13.08 29.65 -23.20
N ASN A 246 13.55 30.14 -24.35
CA ASN A 246 13.23 31.48 -24.83
C ASN A 246 11.74 31.71 -25.19
N LYS A 247 10.92 30.65 -25.28
CA LYS A 247 9.51 30.69 -25.73
C LYS A 247 8.53 30.20 -24.67
N ASN A 248 8.92 29.22 -23.85
CA ASN A 248 8.02 28.49 -22.98
C ASN A 248 8.62 28.30 -21.58
N VAL A 249 7.72 28.10 -20.62
CA VAL A 249 8.04 27.57 -19.29
C VAL A 249 7.42 26.18 -19.16
N TYR A 250 8.14 25.28 -18.51
CA TYR A 250 7.81 23.87 -18.37
C TYR A 250 7.70 23.49 -16.89
N LEU A 251 6.75 22.61 -16.58
CA LEU A 251 6.64 21.91 -15.29
C LEU A 251 6.59 20.41 -15.59
N PHE A 252 7.57 19.64 -15.12
CA PHE A 252 7.78 18.23 -15.50
C PHE A 252 7.80 17.97 -17.03
N GLY A 253 8.27 18.94 -17.81
CA GLY A 253 8.30 18.91 -19.28
C GLY A 253 7.00 19.33 -19.97
N GLU A 254 5.93 19.59 -19.23
CA GLU A 254 4.67 20.10 -19.76
C GLU A 254 4.65 21.63 -19.80
N ILE A 255 4.16 22.21 -20.89
CA ILE A 255 4.13 23.67 -21.07
C ILE A 255 3.11 24.31 -20.13
N ILE A 256 3.58 25.28 -19.33
CA ILE A 256 2.71 26.19 -18.56
C ILE A 256 2.11 27.20 -19.54
N LYS A 257 0.82 27.07 -19.79
CA LYS A 257 0.14 27.86 -20.83
C LYS A 257 0.20 29.37 -20.53
N LYS A 258 0.65 30.13 -21.53
CA LYS A 258 0.73 31.61 -21.51
C LYS A 258 1.67 32.19 -20.44
N ALA A 259 2.57 31.40 -19.86
CA ALA A 259 3.61 31.92 -18.98
C ALA A 259 4.68 32.68 -19.80
N ASP A 260 5.12 33.83 -19.32
CA ASP A 260 6.22 34.59 -19.92
C ASP A 260 7.57 34.11 -19.36
N PRO A 261 8.39 33.35 -20.13
CA PRO A 261 9.67 32.82 -19.65
C PRO A 261 10.69 33.91 -19.27
N ARG A 262 10.56 35.14 -19.78
CA ARG A 262 11.50 36.22 -19.49
C ARG A 262 11.35 36.77 -18.08
N THR A 263 10.14 36.70 -17.54
CA THR A 263 9.81 37.25 -16.21
C THR A 263 9.37 36.18 -15.22
N PHE A 264 9.50 34.90 -15.58
CA PHE A 264 9.06 33.79 -14.75
C PHE A 264 9.93 33.64 -13.50
N GLU A 265 9.27 33.49 -12.36
CA GLU A 265 9.84 33.39 -11.02
C GLU A 265 9.11 32.29 -10.23
N ILE A 266 9.87 31.49 -9.50
CA ILE A 266 9.33 30.47 -8.59
C ILE A 266 9.17 31.11 -7.20
N ILE A 267 7.98 30.99 -6.63
CA ILE A 267 7.62 31.55 -5.31
C ILE A 267 7.84 30.50 -4.21
N SER A 268 7.39 29.26 -4.44
CA SER A 268 7.49 28.17 -3.46
C SER A 268 7.43 26.81 -4.16
N GLU A 269 8.22 25.85 -3.70
CA GLU A 269 8.18 24.45 -4.13
C GLU A 269 7.86 23.48 -2.97
N LYS A 270 7.26 23.97 -1.88
CA LYS A 270 6.99 23.17 -0.67
C LYS A 270 5.59 22.54 -0.65
N ASP A 271 5.42 21.54 0.21
CA ASP A 271 4.12 21.03 0.68
C ASP A 271 3.13 20.65 -0.43
N PHE A 272 3.56 19.92 -1.46
CA PHE A 272 2.74 19.45 -2.59
C PHE A 272 2.14 20.54 -3.51
N ALA A 273 2.28 21.83 -3.18
CA ALA A 273 1.74 22.96 -3.91
C ALA A 273 2.85 23.92 -4.35
N THR A 274 3.14 23.94 -5.65
CA THR A 274 4.22 24.78 -6.18
C THR A 274 3.65 26.09 -6.70
N TYR A 275 4.11 27.22 -6.18
CA TYR A 275 3.67 28.55 -6.60
C TYR A 275 4.74 29.20 -7.47
N SER A 276 4.32 29.83 -8.55
CA SER A 276 5.18 30.58 -9.45
C SER A 276 4.41 31.76 -10.05
N LYS A 277 5.13 32.70 -10.66
CA LYS A 277 4.52 33.86 -11.32
C LYS A 277 5.36 34.32 -12.51
N ASP A 278 4.73 35.10 -13.38
CA ASP A 278 5.42 36.00 -14.28
C ASP A 278 4.98 37.45 -14.01
N LYS A 279 5.36 38.40 -14.87
CA LYS A 279 5.01 39.81 -14.67
C LYS A 279 3.50 40.08 -14.63
N ASP A 280 2.67 39.25 -15.26
CA ASP A 280 1.22 39.46 -15.41
C ASP A 280 0.37 38.43 -14.64
N LYS A 281 0.91 37.25 -14.33
CA LYS A 281 0.14 36.08 -13.87
C LYS A 281 0.79 35.34 -12.72
N VAL A 282 -0.04 34.61 -11.97
CA VAL A 282 0.38 33.71 -10.90
C VAL A 282 -0.14 32.30 -11.19
N TYR A 283 0.64 31.29 -10.81
CA TYR A 283 0.38 29.90 -11.08
C TYR A 283 0.53 29.05 -9.82
N ILE A 284 -0.33 28.04 -9.68
CA ILE A 284 -0.18 26.94 -8.74
C ILE A 284 -0.08 25.63 -9.52
N SER A 285 1.03 24.91 -9.37
CA SER A 285 1.30 23.64 -10.07
C SER A 285 1.05 23.73 -11.59
N GLY A 286 1.48 24.84 -12.21
CA GLY A 286 1.32 25.12 -13.63
C GLY A 286 -0.07 25.62 -14.07
N MET A 287 -1.03 25.76 -13.15
CA MET A 287 -2.37 26.29 -13.41
C MET A 287 -2.49 27.75 -12.99
N GLU A 288 -3.07 28.59 -13.84
CA GLU A 288 -3.27 30.02 -13.55
C GLU A 288 -4.25 30.23 -12.39
N ILE A 289 -3.83 30.99 -11.36
CA ILE A 289 -4.70 31.50 -10.31
C ILE A 289 -5.44 32.73 -10.85
N LYS A 290 -6.68 32.53 -11.27
CA LYS A 290 -7.41 33.55 -12.04
C LYS A 290 -7.66 34.81 -11.21
N GLY A 291 -7.22 35.95 -11.74
CA GLY A 291 -7.43 37.26 -11.14
C GLY A 291 -6.42 37.66 -10.06
N ALA A 292 -5.43 36.82 -9.77
CA ALA A 292 -4.34 37.14 -8.85
C ALA A 292 -3.45 38.27 -9.36
N ASP A 293 -3.18 39.25 -8.51
CA ASP A 293 -2.21 40.31 -8.80
C ASP A 293 -0.78 39.82 -8.53
N SER A 294 -0.03 39.53 -9.60
CA SER A 294 1.34 39.03 -9.55
C SER A 294 2.32 39.92 -8.76
N LYS A 295 2.06 41.23 -8.67
CA LYS A 295 2.93 42.19 -7.98
C LYS A 295 2.78 42.11 -6.47
N THR A 296 1.58 41.80 -5.99
CA THR A 296 1.26 41.79 -4.55
C THR A 296 0.96 40.40 -4.01
N PHE A 297 1.09 39.37 -4.85
CA PHE A 297 0.85 37.98 -4.47
C PHE A 297 1.85 37.45 -3.44
N GLU A 298 1.34 36.70 -2.47
CA GLU A 298 2.07 36.08 -1.37
C GLU A 298 1.46 34.70 -1.03
N LYS A 299 2.31 33.67 -0.93
CA LYS A 299 1.93 32.36 -0.38
C LYS A 299 1.83 32.47 1.14
N LEU A 300 0.78 31.91 1.75
CA LEU A 300 0.66 31.88 3.20
C LEU A 300 1.52 30.74 3.77
N GLU A 301 2.67 31.06 4.37
CA GLU A 301 3.68 30.04 4.69
C GLU A 301 3.18 28.88 5.55
N LYS A 302 2.30 29.16 6.52
CA LYS A 302 1.73 28.15 7.42
C LYS A 302 0.55 27.38 6.83
N SER A 303 0.23 27.59 5.55
CA SER A 303 -0.83 26.90 4.83
C SER A 303 -0.26 26.19 3.60
N THR A 304 -0.87 25.06 3.27
CA THR A 304 -0.52 24.27 2.09
C THR A 304 -1.03 24.95 0.81
N PHE A 305 -2.30 25.34 0.79
CA PHE A 305 -2.99 25.77 -0.44
C PHE A 305 -3.60 27.17 -0.41
N TYR A 306 -3.50 27.91 0.71
CA TYR A 306 -3.94 29.31 0.72
C TYR A 306 -2.84 30.27 0.29
N SER A 307 -3.27 31.28 -0.45
CA SER A 307 -2.44 32.40 -0.88
C SER A 307 -3.28 33.67 -0.92
N LYS A 308 -2.63 34.83 -1.04
CA LYS A 308 -3.31 36.12 -1.10
C LYS A 308 -2.63 37.04 -2.09
N ASP A 309 -3.35 38.07 -2.51
CA ASP A 309 -2.75 39.31 -3.03
C ASP A 309 -3.12 40.47 -2.09
N LYS A 310 -2.92 41.73 -2.51
CA LYS A 310 -3.28 42.89 -1.68
C LYS A 310 -4.76 42.92 -1.25
N ASN A 311 -5.68 42.44 -2.10
CA ASN A 311 -7.12 42.60 -1.93
C ASN A 311 -7.87 41.27 -1.76
N ASN A 312 -7.29 40.15 -2.20
CA ASN A 312 -8.01 38.90 -2.39
C ASN A 312 -7.33 37.74 -1.67
N LEU A 313 -8.14 36.82 -1.18
CA LEU A 313 -7.74 35.54 -0.63
C LEU A 313 -8.06 34.43 -1.64
N TYR A 314 -7.13 33.51 -1.81
CA TYR A 314 -7.20 32.39 -2.75
C TYR A 314 -7.04 31.07 -2.02
N TYR A 315 -7.69 30.03 -2.54
CA TYR A 315 -7.44 28.64 -2.22
C TYR A 315 -7.22 27.89 -3.53
N GLN A 316 -6.04 27.28 -3.68
CA GLN A 316 -5.59 26.71 -4.94
C GLN A 316 -5.70 27.74 -6.09
N GLU A 317 -6.33 27.41 -7.21
CA GLU A 317 -6.48 28.29 -8.37
C GLU A 317 -7.63 29.30 -8.29
N VAL A 318 -8.38 29.33 -7.18
CA VAL A 318 -9.66 30.03 -7.06
C VAL A 318 -9.61 31.18 -6.05
N LYS A 319 -10.09 32.37 -6.44
CA LYS A 319 -10.42 33.46 -5.51
C LYS A 319 -11.62 33.05 -4.65
N ILE A 320 -11.45 33.01 -3.33
CA ILE A 320 -12.50 32.60 -2.40
C ILE A 320 -13.14 33.76 -1.63
N ASP A 321 -12.43 34.86 -1.39
CA ASP A 321 -12.97 36.07 -0.74
C ASP A 321 -12.06 37.28 -0.96
N GLU A 322 -12.54 38.46 -0.56
CA GLU A 322 -11.73 39.66 -0.38
C GLU A 322 -11.17 39.72 1.05
N ILE A 323 -9.97 40.27 1.21
CA ILE A 323 -9.31 40.39 2.50
C ILE A 323 -10.05 41.43 3.36
N ARG A 324 -10.50 41.01 4.56
CA ARG A 324 -11.25 41.84 5.51
C ARG A 324 -10.48 42.03 6.83
N GLY A 325 -9.24 42.50 6.72
CA GLY A 325 -8.34 42.71 7.85
C GLY A 325 -7.24 41.67 7.90
N ASN A 326 -6.82 41.29 9.11
CA ASN A 326 -5.72 40.35 9.29
C ASN A 326 -6.19 38.92 9.02
N LEU A 327 -5.37 38.17 8.29
CA LEU A 327 -5.53 36.74 8.13
C LEU A 327 -4.88 36.03 9.31
N GLU A 328 -5.64 35.16 9.95
CA GLU A 328 -5.17 34.30 11.03
C GLU A 328 -5.16 32.86 10.55
N ASN A 329 -3.99 32.23 10.54
CA ASN A 329 -3.86 30.82 10.24
C ASN A 329 -4.20 30.00 11.48
N MET A 330 -5.18 29.13 11.32
CA MET A 330 -5.70 28.21 12.33
C MET A 330 -5.66 26.77 11.83
N SER A 331 -4.81 26.48 10.82
CA SER A 331 -4.70 25.17 10.19
C SER A 331 -4.46 24.09 11.24
N ALA A 332 -5.18 23.00 11.07
CA ALA A 332 -5.19 21.89 12.00
C ALA A 332 -5.31 20.59 11.20
N GLY A 333 -4.31 19.75 11.34
CA GLY A 333 -4.31 18.39 10.81
C GLY A 333 -4.07 18.46 9.32
N VAL A 334 -4.94 17.83 8.55
CA VAL A 334 -4.94 17.95 7.09
C VAL A 334 -5.81 19.08 6.56
N LEU A 335 -6.48 19.86 7.43
CA LEU A 335 -7.30 20.98 7.00
C LEU A 335 -6.52 22.30 7.13
N ASP A 336 -6.37 22.98 6.01
CA ASP A 336 -5.96 24.37 5.99
C ASP A 336 -7.12 25.26 6.44
N ILE A 337 -6.98 25.92 7.60
CA ILE A 337 -8.03 26.78 8.16
C ILE A 337 -7.49 28.21 8.25
N ILE A 338 -8.19 29.14 7.61
CA ILE A 338 -7.86 30.56 7.61
C ILE A 338 -9.07 31.36 8.11
N LYS A 339 -8.84 32.22 9.08
CA LYS A 339 -9.79 33.26 9.48
C LYS A 339 -9.45 34.57 8.77
N ASN A 340 -10.43 35.13 8.08
CA ASN A 340 -10.36 36.36 7.31
C ASN A 340 -11.38 37.36 7.86
N GLY A 341 -10.96 38.16 8.85
CA GLY A 341 -11.87 39.00 9.63
C GLY A 341 -12.91 38.15 10.38
N ASN A 342 -14.19 38.40 10.12
CA ASN A 342 -15.31 37.69 10.74
C ASN A 342 -15.80 36.48 9.92
N ARG A 343 -14.93 35.87 9.12
CA ARG A 343 -15.22 34.64 8.37
C ARG A 343 -14.09 33.64 8.56
N ILE A 344 -14.42 32.37 8.55
CA ILE A 344 -13.46 31.28 8.69
C ILE A 344 -13.66 30.34 7.50
N TYR A 345 -12.56 29.92 6.91
CA TYR A 345 -12.52 29.03 5.75
C TYR A 345 -11.71 27.79 6.09
N ALA A 346 -12.16 26.62 5.64
CA ALA A 346 -11.40 25.37 5.68
C ALA A 346 -11.29 24.79 4.27
N ASN A 347 -10.07 24.59 3.79
CA ASN A 347 -9.75 24.23 2.39
C ASN A 347 -10.60 24.99 1.35
N GLY A 348 -10.68 26.31 1.48
CA GLY A 348 -11.44 27.21 0.62
C GLY A 348 -12.96 27.27 0.90
N ASN A 349 -13.51 26.35 1.70
CA ASN A 349 -14.94 26.34 2.04
C ASN A 349 -15.22 27.26 3.22
N SER A 350 -16.19 28.17 3.06
CA SER A 350 -16.67 29.01 4.17
C SER A 350 -17.32 28.14 5.25
N LEU A 351 -16.98 28.39 6.50
CA LEU A 351 -17.56 27.72 7.67
C LEU A 351 -18.67 28.57 8.29
N ASP A 352 -19.78 27.93 8.61
CA ASP A 352 -20.89 28.52 9.35
C ASP A 352 -20.55 28.56 10.85
N ILE A 353 -19.82 29.59 11.27
CA ILE A 353 -19.43 29.84 12.67
C ILE A 353 -19.98 31.20 13.11
N GLU A 354 -20.93 31.19 14.05
CA GLU A 354 -21.44 32.44 14.65
C GLU A 354 -20.35 33.12 15.48
N ASN A 355 -20.25 34.44 15.44
CA ASN A 355 -19.32 35.24 16.26
C ASN A 355 -17.87 34.70 16.29
N PRO A 356 -17.18 34.66 15.13
CA PRO A 356 -15.87 34.02 15.02
C PRO A 356 -14.70 34.82 15.62
N GLU A 357 -14.96 36.02 16.17
CA GLU A 357 -13.94 36.90 16.75
C GLU A 357 -13.05 36.18 17.78
N ASN A 358 -13.68 35.36 18.65
CA ASN A 358 -13.01 34.59 19.70
C ASN A 358 -12.96 33.08 19.40
N PHE A 359 -13.13 32.69 18.14
CA PHE A 359 -13.06 31.28 17.76
C PHE A 359 -11.62 30.76 17.90
N LYS A 360 -11.46 29.57 18.46
CA LYS A 360 -10.18 28.86 18.59
C LYS A 360 -10.35 27.37 18.39
N ILE A 361 -9.32 26.73 17.85
CA ILE A 361 -9.23 25.27 17.79
C ILE A 361 -8.93 24.73 19.20
N ILE A 362 -9.59 23.64 19.59
CA ILE A 362 -9.38 22.95 20.86
C ILE A 362 -8.65 21.62 20.65
N LYS A 363 -8.95 20.92 19.56
CA LYS A 363 -8.26 19.68 19.20
C LYS A 363 -8.18 19.53 17.70
N ASN A 364 -7.07 18.91 17.31
CA ASN A 364 -6.71 18.60 15.95
C ASN A 364 -6.33 17.10 15.90
N ASP A 365 -7.18 16.27 15.28
CA ASP A 365 -6.84 14.88 15.00
C ASP A 365 -6.31 14.79 13.56
N TYR A 366 -5.02 14.47 13.41
CA TYR A 366 -4.30 14.49 12.13
C TYR A 366 -4.72 13.39 11.15
N TYR A 367 -5.25 12.27 11.67
CA TYR A 367 -5.61 11.09 10.89
C TYR A 367 -6.88 10.44 11.44
N SER A 368 -8.03 11.03 11.15
CA SER A 368 -9.30 10.34 11.26
C SER A 368 -9.95 10.31 9.87
N ASP A 369 -10.61 9.20 9.52
CA ASP A 369 -11.50 9.15 8.35
C ASP A 369 -12.95 9.13 8.86
N PRO A 370 -13.68 10.27 8.81
CA PRO A 370 -13.29 11.56 8.25
C PRO A 370 -12.45 12.41 9.19
N ASN A 371 -11.82 13.46 8.67
CA ASN A 371 -11.02 14.38 9.48
C ASN A 371 -11.94 15.22 10.37
N ILE A 372 -11.73 15.17 11.70
CA ILE A 372 -12.57 15.82 12.70
C ILE A 372 -11.74 16.82 13.48
N ILE A 373 -12.14 18.10 13.46
CA ILE A 373 -11.48 19.18 14.18
C ILE A 373 -12.51 19.87 15.06
N TYR A 374 -12.19 20.07 16.34
CA TYR A 374 -13.06 20.76 17.28
C TYR A 374 -12.57 22.18 17.53
N GLY A 375 -13.49 23.13 17.53
CA GLY A 375 -13.23 24.51 17.93
C GLY A 375 -14.34 25.08 18.80
N LYS A 376 -14.07 26.18 19.48
CA LYS A 376 -15.09 26.91 20.26
C LYS A 376 -14.94 28.40 20.13
N ASN A 377 -16.04 29.09 20.36
CA ASN A 377 -16.05 30.49 20.78
C ASN A 377 -16.63 30.57 22.20
N ASN A 378 -17.00 31.76 22.67
CA ASN A 378 -17.55 31.96 24.01
C ASN A 378 -18.98 31.43 24.21
N LYS A 379 -19.66 30.99 23.14
CA LYS A 379 -21.10 30.61 23.13
C LYS A 379 -21.36 29.17 22.70
N ASN A 380 -20.55 28.64 21.79
CA ASN A 380 -20.79 27.37 21.12
C ASN A 380 -19.48 26.59 20.96
N ILE A 381 -19.63 25.27 20.94
CA ILE A 381 -18.61 24.34 20.44
C ILE A 381 -19.00 23.92 19.04
N TYR A 382 -18.02 23.89 18.16
CA TYR A 382 -18.16 23.51 16.78
C TYR A 382 -17.29 22.30 16.49
N VAL A 383 -17.76 21.51 15.54
CA VAL A 383 -16.95 20.52 14.87
C VAL A 383 -16.85 20.85 13.39
N ILE A 384 -15.68 20.68 12.82
CA ILE A 384 -15.37 20.82 11.41
C ILE A 384 -15.07 19.42 10.91
N ILE A 385 -15.87 18.96 9.95
CA ILE A 385 -15.83 17.59 9.43
C ILE A 385 -15.42 17.66 7.96
N GLY A 386 -14.33 16.97 7.62
CA GLY A 386 -13.84 16.82 6.25
C GLY A 386 -13.97 15.40 5.73
N ASN A 387 -14.96 15.15 4.86
CA ASN A 387 -15.12 13.89 4.11
C ASN A 387 -14.79 14.17 2.63
N GLY A 388 -13.58 13.84 2.17
CA GLY A 388 -13.16 14.12 0.79
C GLY A 388 -13.23 15.61 0.46
N GLN A 389 -14.05 16.01 -0.52
CA GLN A 389 -14.16 17.39 -1.00
C GLN A 389 -15.16 18.28 -0.24
N LYS A 390 -16.06 17.70 0.57
CA LYS A 390 -17.11 18.49 1.28
C LYS A 390 -16.67 18.71 2.73
N ILE A 391 -16.30 19.96 3.06
CA ILE A 391 -16.03 20.39 4.44
C ILE A 391 -17.21 21.18 4.96
N ARG A 392 -17.61 20.89 6.21
CA ARG A 392 -18.68 21.62 6.89
C ARG A 392 -18.36 21.82 8.36
N SER A 393 -18.83 22.94 8.91
CA SER A 393 -18.90 23.15 10.36
C SER A 393 -20.29 22.82 10.89
N LYS A 394 -20.36 22.38 12.15
CA LYS A 394 -21.61 22.20 12.88
C LYS A 394 -21.45 22.58 14.34
N VAL A 395 -22.46 23.22 14.90
CA VAL A 395 -22.58 23.42 16.35
C VAL A 395 -22.94 22.09 17.01
N ILE A 396 -22.22 21.75 18.09
CA ILE A 396 -22.61 20.65 18.99
C ILE A 396 -23.69 21.21 19.93
N LYS A 397 -24.95 20.84 19.67
CA LYS A 397 -26.10 21.33 20.44
C LYS A 397 -26.03 20.84 21.89
N ASP A 398 -26.41 21.71 22.82
CA ASP A 398 -26.46 21.49 24.27
C ASP A 398 -25.10 21.20 24.94
N ALA A 399 -23.98 21.43 24.24
CA ALA A 399 -22.66 21.21 24.80
C ALA A 399 -22.32 22.22 25.91
N ASP A 400 -21.86 21.73 27.07
CA ASP A 400 -21.35 22.60 28.13
C ASP A 400 -19.91 23.01 27.84
N ILE A 401 -19.71 24.26 27.43
CA ILE A 401 -18.42 24.83 26.97
C ILE A 401 -17.29 24.68 27.99
N ASN A 402 -17.62 24.71 29.29
CA ASN A 402 -16.63 24.73 30.37
C ASN A 402 -16.14 23.34 30.75
N SER A 403 -16.98 22.32 30.58
CA SER A 403 -16.67 20.92 30.90
C SER A 403 -16.44 20.04 29.67
N PHE A 404 -16.53 20.62 28.46
CA PHE A 404 -16.34 19.85 27.23
C PHE A 404 -14.89 19.43 27.05
N GLU A 405 -14.72 18.13 26.84
CA GLU A 405 -13.46 17.49 26.54
C GLU A 405 -13.64 16.45 25.45
N ILE A 406 -12.53 16.16 24.76
CA ILE A 406 -12.52 15.18 23.70
C ILE A 406 -11.84 13.93 24.24
N MET A 407 -12.45 12.79 23.97
CA MET A 407 -11.99 11.52 24.51
C MET A 407 -10.77 11.01 23.71
N GLU A 408 -10.18 9.92 24.19
CA GLU A 408 -8.99 9.29 23.60
C GLU A 408 -9.11 9.13 22.08
N ILE A 409 -10.25 8.62 21.61
CA ILE A 409 -10.60 8.57 20.19
C ILE A 409 -11.36 9.84 19.82
N GLY A 410 -10.80 10.60 18.88
CA GLY A 410 -11.29 11.91 18.40
C GLY A 410 -12.75 11.98 17.94
N ALA A 411 -13.30 10.86 17.51
CA ALA A 411 -14.72 10.75 17.17
C ALA A 411 -15.63 10.94 18.41
N TYR A 412 -15.15 10.68 19.63
CA TYR A 412 -15.93 10.79 20.85
C TYR A 412 -15.54 12.04 21.65
N SER A 413 -16.55 12.75 22.14
CA SER A 413 -16.38 13.89 23.05
C SER A 413 -17.42 13.83 24.16
N ARG A 414 -17.17 14.51 25.27
CA ARG A 414 -18.09 14.52 26.40
C ARG A 414 -18.06 15.87 27.13
N ASP A 415 -19.12 16.13 27.87
CA ASP A 415 -19.18 17.20 28.83
C ASP A 415 -19.75 16.67 30.17
N LYS A 416 -19.93 17.53 31.16
CA LYS A 416 -20.45 17.13 32.48
C LYS A 416 -21.81 16.42 32.40
N ASN A 417 -22.59 16.65 31.34
CA ASN A 417 -23.94 16.12 31.15
C ASN A 417 -23.97 14.94 30.17
N ASN A 418 -23.26 15.02 29.04
CA ASN A 418 -23.51 14.19 27.85
C ASN A 418 -22.23 13.59 27.25
N ILE A 419 -22.40 12.52 26.46
CA ILE A 419 -21.38 12.00 25.54
C ILE A 419 -21.90 12.20 24.11
N TYR A 420 -21.00 12.57 23.20
CA TYR A 420 -21.25 12.83 21.79
C TYR A 420 -20.34 11.97 20.94
N PHE A 421 -20.87 11.52 19.81
CA PHE A 421 -20.12 10.85 18.76
C PHE A 421 -20.16 11.69 17.49
N THR A 422 -19.02 11.87 16.85
CA THR A 422 -18.85 12.60 15.60
C THR A 422 -18.29 11.68 14.53
N TYR A 423 -18.96 11.68 13.38
CA TYR A 423 -18.47 11.09 12.14
C TYR A 423 -18.83 12.04 10.99
N SER A 424 -19.75 11.68 10.12
CA SER A 424 -20.37 12.60 9.15
C SER A 424 -21.31 13.60 9.82
N ASP A 425 -21.89 13.28 10.98
CA ASP A 425 -22.71 14.16 11.79
C ASP A 425 -22.33 14.03 13.27
N VAL A 426 -22.88 14.91 14.10
CA VAL A 426 -22.75 14.84 15.55
C VAL A 426 -24.00 14.20 16.14
N VAL A 427 -23.81 13.11 16.88
CA VAL A 427 -24.84 12.37 17.59
C VAL A 427 -24.64 12.58 19.08
N LYS A 428 -25.57 13.27 19.73
CA LYS A 428 -25.69 13.26 21.19
C LYS A 428 -26.21 11.89 21.60
N MET A 429 -25.36 11.09 22.24
CA MET A 429 -25.69 9.72 22.60
C MET A 429 -26.73 9.70 23.72
N LYS A 430 -27.73 8.83 23.61
CA LYS A 430 -28.82 8.69 24.57
C LYS A 430 -28.61 7.47 25.47
N ASP A 431 -29.10 7.57 26.71
CA ASP A 431 -29.11 6.50 27.70
C ASP A 431 -27.73 5.92 28.06
N VAL A 432 -26.67 6.73 27.91
CA VAL A 432 -25.28 6.32 28.16
C VAL A 432 -24.94 6.35 29.64
N ASP A 433 -24.41 5.25 30.14
CA ASP A 433 -23.77 5.19 31.46
C ASP A 433 -22.32 5.66 31.37
N LYS A 434 -22.10 6.95 31.66
CA LYS A 434 -20.82 7.63 31.45
C LYS A 434 -19.65 7.01 32.20
N ASP A 435 -19.90 6.43 33.38
CA ASP A 435 -18.87 5.88 34.24
C ASP A 435 -18.35 4.52 33.75
N SER A 436 -19.16 3.80 32.97
CA SER A 436 -18.79 2.49 32.40
C SER A 436 -18.64 2.49 30.88
N PHE A 437 -18.69 3.67 30.25
CA PHE A 437 -18.60 3.81 28.81
C PHE A 437 -17.19 3.50 28.30
N ILE A 438 -17.11 2.57 27.36
CA ILE A 438 -15.89 2.08 26.73
C ILE A 438 -16.02 2.30 25.22
N ILE A 439 -15.01 2.94 24.64
CA ILE A 439 -14.92 3.10 23.19
C ILE A 439 -14.35 1.81 22.61
N GLY A 440 -15.04 1.23 21.62
CA GLY A 440 -14.58 0.08 20.87
C GLY A 440 -14.06 0.45 19.49
N GLU A 441 -13.91 -0.56 18.63
CA GLU A 441 -13.39 -0.40 17.27
C GLU A 441 -14.52 -0.27 16.24
N HIS A 442 -14.17 0.20 15.02
CA HIS A 442 -15.06 0.24 13.86
C HIS A 442 -16.41 0.96 14.09
N GLY A 443 -16.39 1.98 14.95
CA GLY A 443 -17.57 2.77 15.29
C GLY A 443 -18.48 2.13 16.34
N PHE A 444 -18.11 0.98 16.91
CA PHE A 444 -18.79 0.41 18.07
C PHE A 444 -18.27 1.01 19.38
N SER A 445 -19.16 1.09 20.36
CA SER A 445 -18.85 1.42 21.75
C SER A 445 -19.87 0.77 22.66
N HIS A 446 -19.60 0.62 23.94
CA HIS A 446 -20.58 0.06 24.87
C HIS A 446 -20.41 0.63 26.28
N ASP A 447 -21.47 0.53 27.06
CA ASP A 447 -21.40 0.73 28.51
C ASP A 447 -21.90 -0.55 29.21
N LYS A 448 -22.09 -0.51 30.53
CA LYS A 448 -22.58 -1.68 31.28
C LYS A 448 -24.01 -2.11 30.91
N ASN A 449 -24.78 -1.25 30.25
CA ASN A 449 -26.21 -1.43 29.95
C ASN A 449 -26.50 -1.61 28.45
N SER A 450 -25.67 -1.09 27.55
CA SER A 450 -26.01 -0.99 26.11
C SER A 450 -24.78 -1.00 25.20
N VAL A 451 -24.98 -1.49 23.99
CA VAL A 451 -24.03 -1.41 22.87
C VAL A 451 -24.50 -0.32 21.91
N TYR A 452 -23.56 0.42 21.33
CA TYR A 452 -23.80 1.51 20.41
C TYR A 452 -23.00 1.31 19.13
N PHE A 453 -23.54 1.82 18.02
CA PHE A 453 -22.90 1.90 16.72
C PHE A 453 -23.03 3.31 16.16
N TYR A 454 -21.91 3.97 15.87
CA TYR A 454 -21.82 5.37 15.44
C TYR A 454 -22.67 6.30 16.33
N GLY A 455 -22.56 6.13 17.65
CA GLY A 455 -23.27 6.91 18.66
C GLY A 455 -24.76 6.56 18.85
N LYS A 456 -25.32 5.63 18.08
CA LYS A 456 -26.71 5.17 18.22
C LYS A 456 -26.77 3.84 18.96
N LYS A 457 -27.67 3.73 19.94
CA LYS A 457 -27.91 2.48 20.68
C LYS A 457 -28.42 1.38 19.76
N ILE A 458 -27.91 0.16 19.95
CA ILE A 458 -28.38 -1.06 19.28
C ILE A 458 -29.29 -1.81 20.27
N ASP A 459 -30.59 -1.84 19.99
CA ASP A 459 -31.54 -2.57 20.82
C ASP A 459 -31.46 -4.09 20.56
N GLY A 460 -31.58 -4.89 21.63
CA GLY A 460 -31.67 -6.35 21.55
C GLY A 460 -30.35 -7.13 21.68
N ILE A 461 -29.22 -6.43 21.84
CA ILE A 461 -27.91 -7.03 22.13
C ILE A 461 -27.44 -6.65 23.54
N SER A 462 -26.90 -7.63 24.28
CA SER A 462 -26.32 -7.40 25.60
C SER A 462 -24.85 -6.96 25.49
N PRO A 463 -24.39 -5.96 26.26
CA PRO A 463 -22.97 -5.62 26.33
C PRO A 463 -22.14 -6.73 27.02
N LYS A 464 -22.79 -7.61 27.82
CA LYS A 464 -22.10 -8.73 28.47
C LYS A 464 -21.67 -9.78 27.44
N GLY A 465 -20.36 -9.96 27.30
CA GLY A 465 -19.77 -10.86 26.33
C GLY A 465 -19.86 -10.34 24.90
N PHE A 466 -20.08 -9.03 24.72
CA PHE A 466 -20.11 -8.41 23.40
C PHE A 466 -18.79 -8.57 22.66
N LYS A 467 -18.83 -9.03 21.41
CA LYS A 467 -17.67 -9.15 20.53
C LYS A 467 -18.08 -8.87 19.08
N ILE A 468 -17.22 -8.15 18.37
CA ILE A 468 -17.28 -8.02 16.91
C ILE A 468 -16.51 -9.22 16.37
N VAL A 469 -17.20 -10.12 15.65
CA VAL A 469 -16.57 -11.33 15.10
C VAL A 469 -16.02 -11.05 13.70
N ASP A 470 -16.78 -10.32 12.90
CA ASP A 470 -16.42 -10.04 11.52
C ASP A 470 -17.15 -8.79 11.00
N LEU A 471 -16.43 -8.01 10.21
CA LEU A 471 -16.90 -6.86 9.46
C LEU A 471 -16.84 -7.23 7.99
N ALA A 472 -17.87 -7.93 7.52
CA ALA A 472 -17.96 -8.34 6.13
C ALA A 472 -18.18 -7.11 5.22
N VAL A 473 -17.08 -6.45 4.85
CA VAL A 473 -17.03 -5.29 3.95
C VAL A 473 -16.43 -5.75 2.62
N ASN A 474 -17.09 -6.65 1.88
CA ASN A 474 -16.56 -7.09 0.57
C ASN A 474 -17.64 -7.68 -0.35
N SER A 475 -18.56 -6.84 -0.84
CA SER A 475 -19.48 -7.30 -1.91
C SER A 475 -19.79 -6.27 -3.00
N GLY A 476 -19.32 -5.02 -2.90
CA GLY A 476 -19.72 -3.97 -3.85
C GLY A 476 -21.22 -3.62 -3.82
N GLU A 477 -22.01 -4.28 -2.94
CA GLU A 477 -23.39 -3.95 -2.63
C GLU A 477 -23.45 -2.83 -1.57
N PRO A 478 -24.45 -1.93 -1.62
CA PRO A 478 -24.56 -0.80 -0.68
C PRO A 478 -24.90 -1.23 0.76
N VAL A 479 -25.24 -2.50 1.00
CA VAL A 479 -25.60 -3.01 2.33
C VAL A 479 -24.44 -3.79 2.94
N THR A 480 -23.80 -3.19 3.94
CA THR A 480 -22.75 -3.78 4.77
C THR A 480 -23.35 -4.45 6.01
N PHE A 481 -22.78 -5.58 6.46
CA PHE A 481 -23.19 -6.20 7.72
C PHE A 481 -21.97 -6.57 8.57
N ALA A 482 -22.22 -6.76 9.87
CA ALA A 482 -21.27 -7.30 10.83
C ALA A 482 -21.85 -8.55 11.49
N LEU A 483 -21.00 -9.50 11.84
CA LEU A 483 -21.34 -10.58 12.75
C LEU A 483 -20.92 -10.19 14.16
N LEU A 484 -21.88 -10.15 15.08
CA LEU A 484 -21.70 -9.75 16.46
C LEU A 484 -22.13 -10.88 17.38
N THR A 485 -21.46 -11.06 18.50
CA THR A 485 -21.93 -11.96 19.55
C THR A 485 -22.17 -11.21 20.85
N ASP A 486 -23.06 -11.75 21.67
CA ASP A 486 -23.05 -11.52 23.11
C ASP A 486 -22.75 -12.85 23.85
N SER A 487 -22.89 -12.87 25.17
CA SER A 487 -22.67 -14.09 25.96
C SER A 487 -23.55 -15.31 25.60
N LYS A 488 -24.58 -15.16 24.75
CA LYS A 488 -25.57 -16.20 24.44
C LYS A 488 -25.82 -16.39 22.94
N ASN A 489 -25.83 -15.32 22.17
CA ASN A 489 -26.38 -15.30 20.82
C ASN A 489 -25.36 -14.75 19.82
N LEU A 490 -25.48 -15.24 18.58
CA LEU A 490 -24.87 -14.65 17.40
C LEU A 490 -25.92 -13.80 16.68
N TYR A 491 -25.48 -12.64 16.19
CA TYR A 491 -26.29 -11.67 15.50
C TYR A 491 -25.67 -11.29 14.17
N LYS A 492 -26.52 -11.06 13.19
CA LYS A 492 -26.21 -10.34 11.96
C LYS A 492 -26.71 -8.92 12.10
N PHE A 493 -25.77 -7.98 12.19
CA PHE A 493 -26.05 -6.56 12.29
C PHE A 493 -25.88 -5.90 10.92
N ILE A 494 -26.99 -5.52 10.31
CA ILE A 494 -27.03 -4.92 8.98
C ILE A 494 -27.08 -3.40 9.15
N TYR A 495 -26.25 -2.68 8.41
CA TYR A 495 -26.21 -1.22 8.46
C TYR A 495 -26.00 -0.62 7.07
N GLU A 496 -26.57 0.56 6.84
CA GLU A 496 -26.50 1.27 5.56
C GLU A 496 -26.11 2.73 5.81
N PHE A 497 -25.10 3.20 5.08
CA PHE A 497 -24.72 4.60 5.02
C PHE A 497 -25.26 5.25 3.75
N ASP A 498 -25.72 6.49 3.87
CA ASP A 498 -26.03 7.31 2.71
C ASP A 498 -24.73 7.63 1.94
N PRO A 499 -24.61 7.27 0.65
CA PRO A 499 -23.33 7.38 -0.08
C PRO A 499 -22.90 8.83 -0.34
N GLU A 500 -23.81 9.80 -0.28
CA GLU A 500 -23.54 11.21 -0.54
C GLU A 500 -23.18 11.99 0.73
N THR A 501 -23.84 11.65 1.83
CA THR A 501 -23.74 12.37 3.11
C THR A 501 -22.94 11.59 4.17
N TYR A 502 -22.68 10.31 3.93
CA TYR A 502 -22.04 9.35 4.83
C TYR A 502 -22.76 9.20 6.17
N LYS A 503 -24.06 9.52 6.22
CA LYS A 503 -24.87 9.40 7.44
C LYS A 503 -25.38 7.97 7.58
N LEU A 504 -25.34 7.45 8.80
CA LEU A 504 -25.95 6.16 9.14
C LEU A 504 -27.47 6.26 8.99
N LYS A 505 -27.99 5.65 7.93
CA LYS A 505 -29.38 5.75 7.46
C LYS A 505 -30.26 4.70 8.13
N ASN A 506 -29.84 3.44 8.12
CA ASN A 506 -30.60 2.33 8.67
C ASN A 506 -29.70 1.33 9.40
N THR A 507 -30.24 0.69 10.43
CA THR A 507 -29.61 -0.37 11.19
C THR A 507 -30.64 -1.44 11.53
N LYS A 508 -30.28 -2.71 11.39
CA LYS A 508 -31.13 -3.84 11.75
C LYS A 508 -30.30 -4.93 12.40
N LEU A 509 -30.64 -5.28 13.63
CA LEU A 509 -30.08 -6.44 14.33
C LEU A 509 -30.98 -7.66 14.10
N VAL A 510 -30.40 -8.77 13.63
CA VAL A 510 -31.10 -10.04 13.43
C VAL A 510 -30.36 -11.14 14.17
N THR A 511 -31.03 -11.82 15.09
CA THR A 511 -30.46 -13.01 15.74
C THR A 511 -30.33 -14.15 14.73
N VAL A 512 -29.16 -14.77 14.66
CA VAL A 512 -28.90 -15.93 13.80
C VAL A 512 -29.46 -17.18 14.48
N THR A 513 -30.53 -17.74 13.93
CA THR A 513 -31.24 -18.90 14.51
C THR A 513 -31.25 -20.13 13.61
N ASN A 514 -30.77 -20.02 12.37
CA ASN A 514 -30.76 -21.12 11.41
C ASN A 514 -29.67 -22.17 11.73
N VAL A 515 -28.66 -21.80 12.52
CA VAL A 515 -27.64 -22.69 13.06
C VAL A 515 -27.47 -22.45 14.56
N LYS A 516 -27.10 -23.49 15.29
CA LYS A 516 -26.72 -23.40 16.71
C LYS A 516 -25.21 -23.18 16.79
N VAL A 517 -24.81 -22.13 17.52
CA VAL A 517 -23.40 -21.75 17.71
C VAL A 517 -23.09 -21.56 19.18
N ASP A 518 -21.85 -21.79 19.58
CA ASP A 518 -21.31 -21.36 20.87
C ASP A 518 -20.79 -19.91 20.76
N ALA A 519 -21.67 -18.93 20.99
CA ALA A 519 -21.39 -17.52 20.75
C ALA A 519 -20.12 -16.98 21.45
N PRO A 520 -19.79 -17.36 22.71
CA PRO A 520 -18.54 -16.96 23.36
C PRO A 520 -17.25 -17.40 22.66
N SER A 521 -17.24 -18.54 21.95
CA SER A 521 -16.05 -19.05 21.25
C SER A 521 -16.08 -18.84 19.74
N PHE A 522 -17.15 -18.22 19.23
CA PHE A 522 -17.33 -17.99 17.81
C PHE A 522 -16.30 -16.97 17.26
N GLU A 523 -15.60 -17.34 16.19
CA GLU A 523 -14.54 -16.56 15.57
C GLU A 523 -14.43 -16.82 14.06
N ILE A 524 -13.84 -15.87 13.32
CA ILE A 524 -13.45 -16.06 11.92
C ILE A 524 -12.19 -16.94 11.83
N VAL A 525 -12.11 -17.80 10.81
CA VAL A 525 -10.95 -18.70 10.63
C VAL A 525 -9.75 -17.97 10.03
N LYS A 526 -9.99 -17.06 9.07
CA LYS A 526 -8.97 -16.24 8.40
C LYS A 526 -9.44 -14.79 8.34
N GLU A 527 -8.70 -13.89 8.97
CA GLU A 527 -9.03 -12.45 8.99
C GLU A 527 -9.02 -11.83 7.58
N ASP A 528 -9.78 -10.74 7.40
CA ASP A 528 -9.92 -9.87 6.20
C ASP A 528 -10.46 -10.50 4.91
N THR A 529 -10.29 -11.81 4.71
CA THR A 529 -10.59 -12.51 3.45
C THR A 529 -11.37 -13.81 3.66
N GLY A 530 -11.61 -14.19 4.92
CA GLY A 530 -12.24 -15.45 5.27
C GLY A 530 -13.74 -15.49 5.01
N SER A 531 -14.24 -16.64 4.60
CA SER A 531 -15.68 -16.96 4.54
C SER A 531 -16.08 -18.05 5.54
N TYR A 532 -15.11 -18.59 6.29
CA TYR A 532 -15.33 -19.63 7.28
C TYR A 532 -15.18 -19.10 8.71
N TYR A 533 -16.02 -19.63 9.58
CA TYR A 533 -16.07 -19.33 11.01
C TYR A 533 -16.01 -20.62 11.79
N ARG A 534 -15.61 -20.56 13.05
CA ARG A 534 -15.66 -21.72 13.93
C ARG A 534 -16.07 -21.29 15.32
N ASP A 535 -16.64 -22.25 16.04
CA ASP A 535 -16.67 -22.24 17.49
C ASP A 535 -15.87 -23.45 18.01
N ASN A 536 -15.90 -23.69 19.32
CA ASN A 536 -15.18 -24.81 19.93
C ASN A 536 -15.56 -26.18 19.32
N ASP A 537 -16.78 -26.35 18.83
CA ASP A 537 -17.36 -27.64 18.46
C ASP A 537 -17.58 -27.81 16.96
N SER A 538 -17.77 -26.73 16.22
CA SER A 538 -18.26 -26.73 14.83
C SER A 538 -17.57 -25.69 13.97
N VAL A 539 -17.57 -25.94 12.66
CA VAL A 539 -17.15 -24.98 11.63
C VAL A 539 -18.38 -24.57 10.83
N PHE A 540 -18.39 -23.33 10.40
CA PHE A 540 -19.46 -22.71 9.65
C PHE A 540 -18.89 -22.00 8.42
N TYR A 541 -19.71 -21.90 7.39
CA TYR A 541 -19.43 -21.20 6.15
C TYR A 541 -20.55 -20.21 5.90
N TYR A 542 -20.21 -18.96 5.60
CA TYR A 542 -21.19 -17.95 5.25
C TYR A 542 -21.42 -17.95 3.73
N ASP A 543 -22.60 -18.40 3.32
CA ASP A 543 -22.99 -18.43 1.91
C ASP A 543 -23.48 -17.05 1.49
N MET A 544 -22.65 -16.34 0.74
CA MET A 544 -22.94 -14.99 0.24
C MET A 544 -24.17 -14.96 -0.70
N ASN A 545 -24.39 -16.01 -1.49
CA ASN A 545 -25.50 -16.07 -2.44
C ASN A 545 -26.85 -16.23 -1.73
N LYS A 546 -26.88 -17.01 -0.64
CA LYS A 546 -28.09 -17.20 0.18
C LYS A 546 -28.15 -16.28 1.41
N ASN A 547 -27.11 -15.49 1.63
CA ASN A 547 -26.98 -14.50 2.68
C ASN A 547 -27.18 -15.08 4.10
N GLU A 548 -26.70 -16.31 4.33
CA GLU A 548 -26.91 -17.10 5.54
C GLU A 548 -25.67 -17.90 5.97
N LEU A 549 -25.56 -18.20 7.26
CA LEU A 549 -24.52 -19.05 7.82
C LEU A 549 -24.94 -20.52 7.77
N ARG A 550 -24.05 -21.43 7.37
CA ARG A 550 -24.30 -22.88 7.36
C ARG A 550 -23.23 -23.64 8.12
N LYS A 551 -23.61 -24.75 8.72
CA LYS A 551 -22.64 -25.68 9.31
C LYS A 551 -21.90 -26.45 8.20
N VAL A 552 -20.59 -26.56 8.35
CA VAL A 552 -19.73 -27.38 7.49
C VAL A 552 -19.73 -28.81 8.04
N GLU A 553 -20.55 -29.67 7.46
CA GLU A 553 -20.75 -31.03 7.96
C GLU A 553 -19.47 -31.88 7.84
N GLY A 554 -19.21 -32.71 8.85
CA GLY A 554 -18.05 -33.60 8.90
C GLY A 554 -16.70 -32.94 9.24
N SER A 555 -16.70 -31.63 9.51
CA SER A 555 -15.49 -30.86 9.82
C SER A 555 -15.00 -30.97 11.25
N SER A 556 -13.70 -30.74 11.43
CA SER A 556 -13.05 -30.63 12.73
C SER A 556 -12.62 -29.19 13.01
N SER A 557 -13.34 -28.49 13.91
CA SER A 557 -13.02 -27.10 14.33
C SER A 557 -11.55 -26.91 14.73
N LYS A 558 -11.00 -27.88 15.47
CA LYS A 558 -9.64 -27.85 16.01
C LYS A 558 -8.52 -27.92 14.96
N SER A 559 -8.79 -28.51 13.80
CA SER A 559 -7.78 -28.67 12.73
C SER A 559 -8.15 -27.96 11.43
N PHE A 560 -9.24 -27.18 11.44
CA PHE A 560 -9.74 -26.49 10.27
C PHE A 560 -8.82 -25.35 9.87
N ILE A 561 -8.49 -25.29 8.57
CA ILE A 561 -7.64 -24.28 7.95
C ILE A 561 -8.36 -23.83 6.69
N GLU A 562 -8.65 -22.53 6.61
CA GLU A 562 -9.11 -21.89 5.38
C GLU A 562 -7.94 -21.68 4.41
N MET A 563 -8.18 -21.95 3.13
CA MET A 563 -7.23 -21.83 2.03
C MET A 563 -7.75 -20.81 1.02
N ASP A 564 -6.97 -20.56 -0.04
CA ASP A 564 -7.40 -19.63 -1.09
C ASP A 564 -8.53 -20.20 -1.95
N ASN A 565 -9.16 -19.35 -2.76
CA ASN A 565 -10.25 -19.72 -3.68
C ASN A 565 -11.45 -20.40 -2.99
N PHE A 566 -11.79 -19.99 -1.76
CA PHE A 566 -12.87 -20.56 -0.96
C PHE A 566 -12.72 -22.05 -0.56
N PHE A 567 -11.53 -22.61 -0.78
CA PHE A 567 -11.20 -23.94 -0.28
C PHE A 567 -10.88 -23.88 1.21
N ALA A 568 -11.09 -24.99 1.88
CA ALA A 568 -10.63 -25.20 3.23
C ALA A 568 -10.31 -26.68 3.44
N LYS A 569 -9.64 -27.00 4.54
CA LYS A 569 -9.36 -28.38 4.91
C LYS A 569 -9.35 -28.55 6.41
N ASP A 570 -9.54 -29.79 6.84
CA ASP A 570 -9.13 -30.24 8.17
C ASP A 570 -8.06 -31.33 8.04
N ASN A 571 -7.77 -32.06 9.11
CA ASN A 571 -6.77 -33.13 9.09
C ASN A 571 -7.12 -34.35 8.21
N LYS A 572 -8.36 -34.46 7.70
CA LYS A 572 -8.83 -35.59 6.90
C LYS A 572 -9.44 -35.17 5.56
N ASN A 573 -10.22 -34.11 5.57
CA ASN A 573 -11.15 -33.73 4.53
C ASN A 573 -10.79 -32.38 3.91
N VAL A 574 -11.23 -32.21 2.66
CA VAL A 574 -11.16 -30.95 1.92
C VAL A 574 -12.57 -30.43 1.71
N TYR A 575 -12.74 -29.12 1.76
CA TYR A 575 -14.01 -28.42 1.63
C TYR A 575 -13.91 -27.32 0.59
N TYR A 576 -15.02 -27.05 -0.09
CA TYR A 576 -15.17 -25.94 -1.02
C TYR A 576 -16.56 -25.33 -0.82
N LEU A 577 -16.61 -24.00 -0.60
CA LEU A 577 -17.84 -23.25 -0.27
C LEU A 577 -18.68 -23.93 0.83
N GLY A 578 -17.99 -24.43 1.88
CA GLY A 578 -18.62 -25.13 3.01
C GLY A 578 -19.08 -26.56 2.75
N LYS A 579 -18.90 -27.12 1.54
CA LYS A 579 -19.25 -28.50 1.21
C LYS A 579 -18.02 -29.40 1.22
N GLN A 580 -18.11 -30.58 1.82
CA GLN A 580 -17.03 -31.57 1.77
C GLN A 580 -16.84 -32.09 0.34
N ILE A 581 -15.59 -32.11 -0.12
CA ILE A 581 -15.18 -32.74 -1.36
C ILE A 581 -14.90 -34.22 -1.08
N ARG A 582 -15.72 -35.09 -1.65
CA ARG A 582 -15.58 -36.55 -1.46
C ARG A 582 -14.34 -37.07 -2.17
N ASN A 583 -13.72 -38.10 -1.59
CA ASN A 583 -12.59 -38.86 -2.16
C ASN A 583 -11.30 -38.05 -2.39
N ILE A 584 -11.16 -36.87 -1.76
CA ILE A 584 -9.94 -36.06 -1.78
C ILE A 584 -9.37 -35.98 -0.36
N SER A 585 -8.14 -36.45 -0.18
CA SER A 585 -7.41 -36.32 1.07
C SER A 585 -6.85 -34.91 1.22
N SER A 586 -6.89 -34.37 2.44
CA SER A 586 -6.27 -33.09 2.80
C SER A 586 -4.75 -33.17 3.00
N GLU A 587 -4.19 -34.38 3.00
CA GLU A 587 -2.78 -34.62 3.26
C GLU A 587 -1.90 -34.11 2.10
N GLY A 588 -1.06 -33.12 2.39
CA GLY A 588 -0.19 -32.49 1.39
C GLY A 588 -0.93 -31.63 0.36
N LEU A 589 -2.19 -31.25 0.63
CA LEU A 589 -2.97 -30.39 -0.25
C LEU A 589 -2.30 -29.03 -0.44
N LYS A 590 -2.05 -28.64 -1.71
CA LYS A 590 -1.57 -27.30 -2.08
C LYS A 590 -2.07 -26.90 -3.48
N PHE A 591 -2.29 -25.61 -3.69
CA PHE A 591 -2.53 -25.04 -5.01
C PHE A 591 -1.20 -24.92 -5.78
N VAL A 592 -1.24 -25.26 -7.06
CA VAL A 592 -0.10 -25.17 -7.99
C VAL A 592 -0.47 -24.34 -9.23
N GLY A 593 -1.64 -23.69 -9.21
CA GLY A 593 -2.17 -22.78 -10.22
C GLY A 593 -3.55 -22.27 -9.77
N PRO A 594 -4.19 -21.37 -10.54
CA PRO A 594 -5.53 -20.88 -10.22
C PRO A 594 -6.56 -22.01 -10.20
N ASP A 595 -6.52 -22.88 -11.22
CA ASP A 595 -7.49 -23.95 -11.45
C ASP A 595 -6.93 -25.34 -11.12
N ILE A 596 -5.75 -25.42 -10.47
CA ILE A 596 -5.05 -26.67 -10.23
C ILE A 596 -4.54 -26.76 -8.80
N PHE A 597 -4.88 -27.86 -8.15
CA PHE A 597 -4.33 -28.23 -6.85
C PHE A 597 -3.84 -29.67 -6.86
N LYS A 598 -3.00 -30.02 -5.89
CA LYS A 598 -2.54 -31.40 -5.71
C LYS A 598 -2.49 -31.78 -4.25
N ASN A 599 -2.53 -33.07 -3.97
CA ASN A 599 -2.26 -33.65 -2.66
C ASN A 599 -1.16 -34.73 -2.79
N LYS A 600 -0.86 -35.49 -1.74
CA LYS A 600 0.16 -36.55 -1.84
C LYS A 600 -0.15 -37.62 -2.90
N ASN A 601 -1.41 -37.80 -3.29
CA ASN A 601 -1.86 -38.91 -4.11
C ASN A 601 -2.01 -38.54 -5.59
N SER A 602 -2.48 -37.34 -5.90
CA SER A 602 -2.81 -36.95 -7.28
C SER A 602 -2.81 -35.43 -7.48
N VAL A 603 -2.85 -35.03 -8.75
CA VAL A 603 -3.01 -33.66 -9.22
C VAL A 603 -4.43 -33.53 -9.76
N TYR A 604 -5.09 -32.42 -9.48
CA TYR A 604 -6.49 -32.20 -9.83
C TYR A 604 -6.64 -30.88 -10.55
N PHE A 605 -7.40 -30.92 -11.64
CA PHE A 605 -8.02 -29.73 -12.20
C PHE A 605 -9.36 -29.52 -11.50
N TRP A 606 -9.67 -28.26 -11.15
CA TRP A 606 -10.95 -27.91 -10.58
C TRP A 606 -11.59 -26.77 -11.37
N LYS A 607 -12.91 -26.84 -11.52
CA LYS A 607 -13.70 -25.79 -12.15
C LYS A 607 -14.99 -25.61 -11.38
N ASP A 608 -15.29 -24.36 -11.08
CA ASP A 608 -16.62 -23.97 -10.61
C ASP A 608 -17.53 -23.75 -11.82
N GLU A 609 -18.65 -24.45 -11.87
CA GLU A 609 -19.60 -24.35 -12.98
C GLU A 609 -20.56 -23.18 -12.80
N THR A 610 -20.85 -22.76 -11.55
CA THR A 610 -21.97 -21.86 -11.26
C THR A 610 -21.72 -20.80 -10.19
N GLY A 611 -20.62 -20.84 -9.44
CA GLY A 611 -20.44 -19.94 -8.29
C GLY A 611 -21.17 -20.40 -7.02
N THR A 612 -21.91 -21.52 -7.08
CA THR A 612 -22.81 -21.97 -6.00
C THR A 612 -22.38 -23.30 -5.35
N GLY A 613 -21.14 -23.71 -5.64
CA GLY A 613 -20.56 -24.96 -5.16
C GLY A 613 -21.00 -26.17 -5.96
N ASP A 614 -21.34 -25.98 -7.23
CA ASP A 614 -21.34 -27.05 -8.24
C ASP A 614 -19.99 -26.99 -8.93
N TYR A 615 -19.16 -27.99 -8.61
CA TYR A 615 -17.78 -28.04 -9.05
C TYR A 615 -17.49 -29.37 -9.72
N GLU A 616 -16.61 -29.33 -10.71
CA GLU A 616 -16.01 -30.52 -11.30
C GLU A 616 -14.55 -30.61 -10.84
N ILE A 617 -14.18 -31.76 -10.26
CA ILE A 617 -12.79 -32.06 -9.88
C ILE A 617 -12.35 -33.26 -10.69
N ILE A 618 -11.37 -33.04 -11.55
CA ILE A 618 -10.88 -34.04 -12.50
C ILE A 618 -9.45 -34.41 -12.10
N PRO A 619 -9.20 -35.68 -11.73
CA PRO A 619 -7.84 -36.15 -11.51
C PRO A 619 -7.06 -36.14 -12.82
N LEU A 620 -5.86 -35.60 -12.78
CA LEU A 620 -4.94 -35.53 -13.90
C LEU A 620 -3.85 -36.60 -13.73
N ASN A 621 -3.42 -37.18 -14.84
CA ASN A 621 -2.41 -38.23 -14.89
C ASN A 621 -0.99 -37.63 -14.86
N PHE A 622 -0.65 -36.95 -13.77
CA PHE A 622 0.67 -36.39 -13.52
C PHE A 622 1.31 -37.00 -12.26
N ASP A 623 2.64 -36.99 -12.22
CA ASP A 623 3.36 -37.37 -11.00
C ASP A 623 3.19 -36.32 -9.90
N SER A 624 2.28 -36.58 -8.96
CA SER A 624 1.95 -35.59 -7.92
C SER A 624 3.15 -35.16 -7.07
N ALA A 625 4.14 -36.02 -6.83
CA ALA A 625 5.30 -35.66 -6.03
C ALA A 625 6.11 -34.54 -6.68
N SER A 626 6.34 -34.62 -7.99
CA SER A 626 7.15 -33.67 -8.76
C SER A 626 6.35 -32.58 -9.48
N PHE A 627 5.02 -32.70 -9.57
CA PHE A 627 4.20 -31.74 -10.32
C PHE A 627 4.20 -30.34 -9.68
N ASP A 628 4.61 -29.31 -10.41
CA ASP A 628 4.59 -27.93 -9.92
C ASP A 628 4.49 -26.94 -11.07
N ILE A 629 4.27 -25.66 -10.76
CA ILE A 629 4.35 -24.61 -11.76
C ILE A 629 5.80 -24.47 -12.24
N ALA A 630 6.01 -24.33 -13.55
CA ALA A 630 7.35 -24.24 -14.13
C ALA A 630 8.02 -22.88 -13.82
N ASN A 631 7.22 -21.81 -13.70
CA ASN A 631 7.65 -20.50 -13.20
C ASN A 631 6.52 -19.82 -12.41
N LYS A 632 6.86 -19.17 -11.29
CA LYS A 632 5.89 -18.43 -10.46
C LYS A 632 5.45 -17.16 -11.20
N ASP A 633 4.17 -16.83 -11.01
CA ASP A 633 3.45 -15.69 -11.58
C ASP A 633 3.10 -15.81 -13.07
N THR A 634 1.81 -16.13 -13.32
CA THR A 634 1.10 -15.97 -14.60
C THR A 634 1.56 -16.85 -15.79
N SER A 635 2.35 -17.89 -15.55
CA SER A 635 2.74 -18.83 -16.61
C SER A 635 1.78 -20.02 -16.72
N ASN A 636 1.31 -20.33 -17.94
CA ASN A 636 0.53 -21.53 -18.25
C ASN A 636 1.41 -22.80 -18.33
N TYR A 637 2.62 -22.77 -17.76
CA TYR A 637 3.59 -23.86 -17.86
C TYR A 637 3.70 -24.61 -16.54
N PHE A 638 3.58 -25.93 -16.62
CA PHE A 638 3.68 -26.86 -15.50
C PHE A 638 4.79 -27.86 -15.76
N LYS A 639 5.35 -28.45 -14.71
CA LYS A 639 6.42 -29.44 -14.81
C LYS A 639 6.15 -30.62 -13.89
N ASP A 640 6.54 -31.81 -14.31
CA ASP A 640 6.70 -32.99 -13.45
C ASP A 640 8.00 -33.71 -13.82
N LYS A 641 8.30 -34.86 -13.21
CA LYS A 641 9.50 -35.66 -13.49
C LYS A 641 9.59 -36.13 -14.96
N ASN A 642 8.49 -36.10 -15.70
CA ASN A 642 8.39 -36.62 -17.06
C ASN A 642 8.49 -35.51 -18.12
N GLY A 643 8.37 -34.23 -17.77
CA GLY A 643 8.53 -33.12 -18.71
C GLY A 643 7.96 -31.77 -18.28
N ILE A 644 7.94 -30.85 -19.24
CA ILE A 644 7.25 -29.54 -19.15
C ILE A 644 5.99 -29.61 -20.01
N TYR A 645 4.89 -29.03 -19.51
CA TYR A 645 3.59 -29.02 -20.16
C TYR A 645 3.06 -27.59 -20.22
N TYR A 646 2.44 -27.24 -21.34
CA TYR A 646 1.71 -25.99 -21.50
C TYR A 646 0.21 -26.26 -21.41
N LEU A 647 -0.49 -25.55 -20.54
CA LEU A 647 -1.94 -25.57 -20.45
C LEU A 647 -2.54 -24.63 -21.48
N ASP A 648 -3.15 -25.21 -22.51
CA ASP A 648 -3.86 -24.47 -23.55
C ASP A 648 -5.33 -24.24 -23.12
N TYR A 649 -5.58 -23.07 -22.52
CA TYR A 649 -6.94 -22.66 -22.12
C TYR A 649 -7.91 -22.56 -23.30
N GLY A 650 -7.42 -22.30 -24.53
CA GLY A 650 -8.26 -22.30 -25.73
C GLY A 650 -8.82 -23.69 -26.02
N LYS A 651 -7.99 -24.74 -25.89
CA LYS A 651 -8.47 -26.12 -25.93
C LYS A 651 -9.43 -26.44 -24.79
N LEU A 652 -9.18 -25.92 -23.59
CA LEU A 652 -10.03 -26.14 -22.43
C LEU A 652 -11.43 -25.51 -22.61
N LEU A 653 -11.52 -24.37 -23.29
CA LEU A 653 -12.77 -23.64 -23.56
C LEU A 653 -13.54 -24.12 -24.80
N ASN A 654 -12.83 -24.60 -25.84
CA ASN A 654 -13.44 -25.02 -27.11
C ASN A 654 -13.70 -26.53 -27.21
N SER A 655 -13.29 -27.30 -26.20
CA SER A 655 -13.44 -28.74 -26.20
C SER A 655 -14.88 -29.14 -25.87
N GLU A 656 -15.62 -29.65 -26.86
CA GLU A 656 -16.82 -30.49 -26.63
C GLU A 656 -16.47 -31.77 -25.85
N SER A 657 -15.17 -32.11 -25.72
CA SER A 657 -14.68 -33.25 -24.95
C SER A 657 -14.44 -32.88 -23.48
N LYS A 658 -14.83 -33.77 -22.56
CA LYS A 658 -14.49 -33.68 -21.13
C LYS A 658 -13.02 -34.04 -20.83
N ASP A 659 -12.17 -34.20 -21.85
CA ASP A 659 -10.80 -34.68 -21.67
C ASP A 659 -9.83 -33.52 -21.39
N ILE A 660 -9.89 -33.02 -20.15
CA ILE A 660 -9.03 -31.93 -19.66
C ILE A 660 -7.54 -32.31 -19.75
N GLN A 661 -7.20 -33.60 -19.69
CA GLN A 661 -5.81 -34.05 -19.78
C GLN A 661 -5.16 -33.62 -21.12
N ASN A 662 -5.92 -33.58 -22.21
CA ASN A 662 -5.42 -33.19 -23.54
C ASN A 662 -5.16 -31.69 -23.70
N ALA A 663 -5.65 -30.86 -22.77
CA ALA A 663 -5.32 -29.43 -22.75
C ALA A 663 -3.88 -29.18 -22.27
N PHE A 664 -3.28 -30.15 -21.56
CA PHE A 664 -1.87 -30.12 -21.17
C PHE A 664 -1.01 -30.71 -22.28
N ILE A 665 -0.39 -29.82 -23.06
CA ILE A 665 0.44 -30.21 -24.19
C ILE A 665 1.89 -30.30 -23.74
N LYS A 666 2.46 -31.50 -23.82
CA LYS A 666 3.87 -31.72 -23.49
C LYS A 666 4.78 -30.98 -24.49
N LEU A 667 5.78 -30.27 -23.98
CA LEU A 667 6.82 -29.66 -24.80
C LEU A 667 7.86 -30.72 -25.17
N GLU A 668 7.98 -30.99 -26.47
CA GLU A 668 8.92 -31.99 -26.98
C GLU A 668 10.35 -31.44 -27.10
N GLY A 669 11.33 -32.25 -26.70
CA GLY A 669 12.76 -31.92 -26.81
C GLY A 669 13.26 -30.80 -25.90
N VAL A 670 12.49 -30.44 -24.86
CA VAL A 670 12.82 -29.39 -23.89
C VAL A 670 13.97 -29.80 -22.97
N ASP A 671 14.92 -28.89 -22.78
CA ASP A 671 15.95 -29.02 -21.75
C ASP A 671 15.40 -28.52 -20.40
N MET A 672 14.84 -29.43 -19.62
CA MET A 672 14.18 -29.10 -18.34
C MET A 672 15.06 -28.28 -17.37
N PRO A 673 16.36 -28.58 -17.18
CA PRO A 673 17.19 -27.81 -16.24
C PRO A 673 17.35 -26.34 -16.59
N THR A 674 17.26 -25.99 -17.88
CA THR A 674 17.44 -24.60 -18.36
C THR A 674 16.13 -23.93 -18.78
N PHE A 675 14.99 -24.59 -18.58
CA PHE A 675 13.69 -24.05 -18.96
C PHE A 675 13.30 -22.81 -18.13
N LYS A 676 12.91 -21.74 -18.82
CA LYS A 676 12.48 -20.46 -18.26
C LYS A 676 11.24 -19.98 -19.00
N ALA A 677 10.13 -19.76 -18.28
CA ALA A 677 8.95 -19.11 -18.83
C ALA A 677 9.01 -17.60 -18.59
N PHE A 678 8.57 -16.79 -19.56
CA PHE A 678 8.57 -15.32 -19.47
C PHE A 678 7.18 -14.71 -19.25
N GLY A 679 6.13 -15.55 -19.19
CA GLY A 679 4.74 -15.08 -19.22
C GLY A 679 4.26 -14.81 -20.66
N TYR A 680 3.02 -14.36 -20.80
CA TYR A 680 2.39 -14.03 -22.10
C TYR A 680 2.49 -15.15 -23.16
N GLY A 681 2.55 -16.41 -22.72
CA GLY A 681 2.70 -17.56 -23.60
C GLY A 681 4.10 -17.83 -24.11
N TYR A 682 5.15 -17.15 -23.65
CA TYR A 682 6.52 -17.39 -24.13
C TYR A 682 7.41 -18.09 -23.10
N SER A 683 8.31 -18.95 -23.59
CA SER A 683 9.35 -19.61 -22.77
C SER A 683 10.57 -19.96 -23.60
N LYS A 684 11.68 -20.32 -22.95
CA LYS A 684 12.88 -20.82 -23.61
C LYS A 684 13.61 -21.85 -22.76
N ASP A 685 14.43 -22.66 -23.39
CA ASP A 685 15.53 -23.38 -22.75
C ASP A 685 16.85 -22.96 -23.41
N LYS A 686 17.97 -23.61 -23.06
CA LYS A 686 19.29 -23.27 -23.63
C LYS A 686 19.40 -23.48 -25.15
N ASN A 687 18.52 -24.29 -25.74
CA ASN A 687 18.56 -24.73 -27.13
C ASN A 687 17.40 -24.18 -27.98
N ARG A 688 16.26 -23.83 -27.38
CA ARG A 688 15.00 -23.51 -28.09
C ARG A 688 14.20 -22.41 -27.40
N VAL A 689 13.40 -21.71 -28.20
CA VAL A 689 12.34 -20.80 -27.74
C VAL A 689 11.00 -21.42 -28.07
N TYR A 690 10.01 -21.20 -27.21
CA TYR A 690 8.65 -21.69 -27.36
C TYR A 690 7.64 -20.56 -27.25
N CYS A 691 6.59 -20.66 -28.06
CA CYS A 691 5.39 -19.85 -27.96
C CYS A 691 4.20 -20.80 -27.78
N GLY A 692 3.58 -20.74 -26.60
CA GLY A 692 2.75 -21.78 -26.04
C GLY A 692 3.50 -23.10 -25.96
N TYR A 693 2.98 -24.11 -26.63
CA TYR A 693 3.60 -25.43 -26.75
C TYR A 693 4.44 -25.61 -28.02
N LYS A 694 4.45 -24.63 -28.94
CA LYS A 694 5.14 -24.73 -30.24
C LYS A 694 6.54 -24.17 -30.13
N GLU A 695 7.49 -24.81 -30.83
CA GLU A 695 8.83 -24.25 -31.00
C GLU A 695 8.77 -23.01 -31.90
N PHE A 696 9.29 -21.89 -31.39
CA PHE A 696 9.42 -20.64 -32.11
C PHE A 696 10.74 -20.63 -32.87
N LYS A 697 10.66 -20.91 -34.17
CA LYS A 697 11.84 -21.10 -35.03
C LYS A 697 12.40 -19.78 -35.55
N GLY A 698 13.67 -19.80 -35.94
CA GLY A 698 14.34 -18.63 -36.53
C GLY A 698 14.75 -17.56 -35.51
N VAL A 699 14.60 -17.86 -34.22
CA VAL A 699 14.93 -16.99 -33.10
C VAL A 699 16.35 -17.25 -32.60
N ASP A 700 17.07 -16.19 -32.25
CA ASP A 700 18.33 -16.29 -31.52
C ASP A 700 18.05 -16.60 -30.03
N VAL A 701 18.09 -17.88 -29.67
CA VAL A 701 17.76 -18.39 -28.32
C VAL A 701 18.53 -17.69 -27.20
N PRO A 702 19.86 -17.47 -27.30
CA PRO A 702 20.60 -16.81 -26.22
C PRO A 702 20.06 -15.41 -25.91
N SER A 703 19.76 -14.60 -26.93
CA SER A 703 19.31 -13.22 -26.77
C SER A 703 17.79 -13.04 -26.67
N PHE A 704 16.99 -14.10 -26.80
CA PHE A 704 15.54 -14.02 -26.73
C PHE A 704 15.04 -13.49 -25.38
N THR A 705 14.14 -12.51 -25.44
CA THR A 705 13.52 -11.85 -24.28
C THR A 705 12.07 -11.40 -24.56
N VAL A 706 11.29 -11.27 -23.50
CA VAL A 706 9.87 -10.86 -23.52
C VAL A 706 9.65 -9.84 -22.42
N MET A 707 9.01 -8.73 -22.74
CA MET A 707 8.87 -7.59 -21.82
C MET A 707 7.51 -6.94 -21.92
N ARG A 708 7.08 -6.28 -20.85
CA ARG A 708 5.91 -5.41 -20.86
C ARG A 708 6.35 -3.96 -20.97
N GLU A 709 6.02 -3.30 -22.06
CA GLU A 709 6.16 -1.86 -22.27
C GLU A 709 4.81 -1.15 -22.06
N ASP A 710 4.81 0.20 -22.03
CA ASP A 710 3.60 1.02 -21.85
C ASP A 710 2.53 0.76 -22.94
N GLU A 711 2.95 0.28 -24.12
CA GLU A 711 2.10 0.01 -25.29
C GLU A 711 1.71 -1.47 -25.44
N GLY A 712 2.24 -2.39 -24.61
CA GLY A 712 1.93 -3.83 -24.72
C GLY A 712 3.12 -4.75 -24.40
N VAL A 713 3.01 -6.02 -24.80
CA VAL A 713 4.09 -7.00 -24.66
C VAL A 713 5.01 -6.93 -25.88
N VAL A 714 6.30 -6.77 -25.66
CA VAL A 714 7.34 -6.73 -26.70
C VAL A 714 8.16 -8.00 -26.64
N VAL A 715 8.24 -8.71 -27.76
CA VAL A 715 8.96 -9.98 -27.91
C VAL A 715 10.07 -9.77 -28.93
N LYS A 716 11.31 -10.12 -28.59
CA LYS A 716 12.45 -9.87 -29.50
C LYS A 716 13.66 -10.73 -29.19
N ASP A 717 14.58 -10.72 -30.14
CA ASP A 717 15.96 -11.17 -29.97
C ASP A 717 16.94 -10.10 -30.49
N LYS A 718 18.25 -10.40 -30.49
CA LYS A 718 19.27 -9.45 -30.95
C LYS A 718 19.14 -9.03 -32.42
N ASN A 719 18.43 -9.80 -33.24
CA ASN A 719 18.31 -9.59 -34.68
C ASN A 719 17.02 -8.85 -35.06
N ARG A 720 15.91 -9.06 -34.32
CA ARG A 720 14.59 -8.52 -34.69
C ARG A 720 13.60 -8.47 -33.52
N THR A 721 12.57 -7.65 -33.68
CA THR A 721 11.35 -7.64 -32.87
C THR A 721 10.25 -8.42 -33.57
N TYR A 722 9.45 -9.18 -32.82
CA TYR A 722 8.37 -10.01 -33.30
C TYR A 722 7.03 -9.31 -33.01
N GLU A 723 6.21 -9.14 -34.05
CA GLU A 723 4.93 -8.43 -33.95
C GLU A 723 3.76 -9.35 -33.58
N ASN A 724 3.90 -10.67 -33.78
CA ASN A 724 2.80 -11.63 -33.62
C ASN A 724 3.04 -12.66 -32.51
N GLU A 725 1.94 -12.98 -31.82
CA GLU A 725 1.79 -14.11 -30.88
C GLU A 725 2.01 -15.46 -31.59
N CYS A 726 3.27 -15.82 -31.83
CA CYS A 726 3.72 -17.13 -32.34
C CYS A 726 3.88 -17.32 -33.87
N GLU A 727 3.99 -16.27 -34.70
CA GLU A 727 4.29 -16.38 -36.15
C GLU A 727 5.43 -15.49 -36.64
#